data_AF-A0A8H6WPZ0-F1
#
_entry.id   AF-A0A8H6WPZ0-F1
#
_cell.length_a   1.000
_cell.length_b   1.000
_cell.length_c   1.000
_cell.angle_alpha   90.00
_cell.angle_beta   90.00
_cell.angle_gamma   90.00
#
_symmetry.space_group_name_H-M   'P 1'
#
loop_
_entity.id
_entity.type
_entity.pdbx_description
1 polymer ?
#
loop_
_entity_poly.entity_id
_entity_poly.type
_entity_poly.pdbx_seq_one_letter_code
_entity_poly.pdbx_strand_id
1 'polypeptide(L)'
;MLSRQTLISLVILQLWTNWIASAFAQQTFFPSAVPLAVRTPTSNCWLDTRNGSNPMTTWPTFWNDQHILGWAGYIKVDGLTYHWLGSPVPGNASTWIETQVTPTQTILTVQAGPMQLNVTFLSPIEPSDWGRQSFPFSYVYLDGTATDGKPHSVQLYSDISGEWVTNSFSTGIQWSTTKTSNTVFHQVGSTTPTSVFEDVAEDSVAYHAISSGHSNLVSVVGTDQALRAQFATLGEGFTDGKFPVLAHAMDLGNTTTITSIAWAVGVVRDPILTFSGVPRRAYYWSQYATIGDAIDAFMVDFPTARTRALALDQKILQDARAISQNYADLVSLGARQAMAGVEITLSTFQNGSFDFSDVKAFMKDVGNSQRVNPVEVIYAALPAYMYLEPNITGALLEPLLEYQNSSSYTNLFAAPDLGGPFPAVPGDPTNLNAVYGIENSGNMLILVLAHARSTGDGSLIGKYYNLLKQWADYLVSNALIPGNQYSADARDGILVQSHANVTNLALKGIIGIQAMAEVSQIMGKGTDAQNYTASATSLMQSWVGLASQSGRLRWTYDESTFGLMYNLLADKLLQLNLVPASIYTAESATLSNNQVQASFGLSLSSDNASAARSDWTLFSAAAAPDNTTRDLLIAPVRNHASSNLTVGTFPTLYDVQTGLTQAAPNTFASPAQGAMFSVLALNVANQTIVVPGNLTTGGASTAGSGGSKAKSHTGAIVGGVIAGIAALLLIGVVVIFLRRRARKEPSANDEFEAPTPTPYQYPMAQQSDGATFGSTNPGPSFLPDSPSSQPSRTFGSSIPSNKTTLLSQNRFPPGPLSATSSQPASSHEPPSSGRRSSISRGTDELRSEMERLRQEVQELRANQSIPQDAPPGYQ
;
A
#
# COMPACT_ATOMS: atom_id res chain seq x y z
N MET A 1 -28.77 45.94 9.24
CA MET A 1 -27.32 46.24 9.10
C MET A 1 -26.54 45.11 9.76
N LEU A 2 -25.94 44.22 8.96
CA LEU A 2 -25.11 43.12 9.47
C LEU A 2 -23.84 43.70 10.10
N SER A 3 -23.39 43.13 11.22
CA SER A 3 -22.23 43.64 11.94
C SER A 3 -20.97 43.53 11.08
N ARG A 4 -20.02 44.46 11.26
CA ARG A 4 -18.76 44.50 10.50
C ARG A 4 -17.96 43.19 10.64
N GLN A 5 -18.12 42.46 11.74
CA GLN A 5 -17.51 41.14 11.94
C GLN A 5 -18.18 40.05 11.10
N THR A 6 -19.52 40.08 10.97
CA THR A 6 -20.27 39.13 10.16
C THR A 6 -19.96 39.29 8.67
N LEU A 7 -19.78 40.55 8.22
CA LEU A 7 -19.33 40.85 6.85
C LEU A 7 -17.89 40.40 6.58
N ILE A 8 -16.97 40.55 7.55
CA ILE A 8 -15.60 40.05 7.42
C ILE A 8 -15.59 38.52 7.41
N SER A 9 -16.38 37.85 8.24
CA SER A 9 -16.51 36.38 8.22
C SER A 9 -17.13 35.86 6.92
N LEU A 10 -18.13 36.55 6.35
CA LEU A 10 -18.72 36.19 5.05
C LEU A 10 -17.75 36.44 3.89
N VAL A 11 -16.96 37.51 3.94
CA VAL A 11 -15.93 37.79 2.93
C VAL A 11 -14.76 36.81 3.05
N ILE A 12 -14.35 36.42 4.26
CA ILE A 12 -13.34 35.35 4.45
C ILE A 12 -13.92 34.01 3.97
N LEU A 13 -15.16 33.66 4.30
CA LEU A 13 -15.80 32.43 3.83
C LEU A 13 -15.95 32.43 2.30
N GLN A 14 -16.31 33.55 1.68
CA GLN A 14 -16.36 33.71 0.22
C GLN A 14 -14.98 33.69 -0.45
N LEU A 15 -13.94 34.23 0.20
CA LEU A 15 -12.57 34.15 -0.29
C LEU A 15 -12.02 32.72 -0.16
N TRP A 16 -12.42 31.95 0.86
CA TRP A 16 -12.10 30.53 0.98
C TRP A 16 -12.87 29.67 -0.03
N THR A 17 -14.17 29.93 -0.27
CA THR A 17 -14.93 29.18 -1.29
C THR A 17 -14.49 29.53 -2.71
N ASN A 18 -14.10 30.78 -2.99
CA ASN A 18 -13.56 31.18 -4.30
C ASN A 18 -12.12 30.71 -4.52
N TRP A 19 -11.34 30.43 -3.47
CA TRP A 19 -10.05 29.72 -3.58
C TRP A 19 -10.21 28.21 -3.79
N ILE A 20 -11.31 27.60 -3.32
CA ILE A 20 -11.68 26.22 -3.66
C ILE A 20 -12.24 26.14 -5.11
N ALA A 21 -12.87 27.21 -5.61
CA ALA A 21 -13.47 27.25 -6.95
C ALA A 21 -12.56 27.81 -8.07
N SER A 22 -11.36 28.29 -7.77
CA SER A 22 -10.45 28.91 -8.76
C SER A 22 -9.13 28.16 -8.92
N ALA A 23 -9.22 26.90 -9.35
CA ALA A 23 -8.25 26.24 -10.23
C ALA A 23 -8.80 24.87 -10.68
N PHE A 24 -10.02 24.82 -11.23
CA PHE A 24 -10.37 23.71 -12.12
C PHE A 24 -9.65 23.94 -13.46
N ALA A 25 -8.33 23.83 -13.44
CA ALA A 25 -7.64 23.40 -14.64
C ALA A 25 -8.16 21.98 -14.89
N GLN A 26 -8.86 21.78 -16.01
CA GLN A 26 -9.27 20.47 -16.49
C GLN A 26 -8.07 19.50 -16.31
N GLN A 27 -8.17 18.57 -15.38
CA GLN A 27 -7.03 17.70 -15.08
C GLN A 27 -6.81 16.80 -16.29
N THR A 28 -5.58 16.79 -16.82
CA THR A 28 -5.22 16.02 -18.04
C THR A 28 -4.61 14.66 -17.70
N PHE A 29 -4.65 14.26 -16.42
CA PHE A 29 -4.02 13.04 -15.92
C PHE A 29 -5.09 11.97 -15.62
N PHE A 30 -5.12 10.93 -16.44
CA PHE A 30 -6.08 9.82 -16.34
C PHE A 30 -5.32 8.50 -16.36
N PRO A 31 -5.05 7.87 -15.20
CA PRO A 31 -4.41 6.57 -15.18
C PRO A 31 -5.36 5.45 -15.62
N SER A 32 -4.79 4.30 -15.97
CA SER A 32 -5.58 3.10 -16.32
C SER A 32 -6.35 2.53 -15.13
N ALA A 33 -5.83 2.67 -13.92
CA ALA A 33 -6.54 2.33 -12.71
C ALA A 33 -6.27 3.37 -11.63
N VAL A 34 -7.31 3.72 -10.87
CA VAL A 34 -7.22 4.65 -9.74
C VAL A 34 -7.37 3.91 -8.42
N PRO A 35 -6.60 4.27 -7.39
CA PRO A 35 -6.72 3.66 -6.07
C PRO A 35 -7.99 4.15 -5.37
N LEU A 36 -8.77 3.25 -4.76
CA LEU A 36 -9.95 3.58 -3.96
C LEU A 36 -9.67 3.43 -2.46
N ALA A 37 -9.28 2.24 -2.02
CA ALA A 37 -8.97 1.95 -0.62
C ALA A 37 -7.64 1.21 -0.54
N VAL A 38 -6.53 1.97 -0.52
CA VAL A 38 -5.15 1.45 -0.57
C VAL A 38 -4.40 1.87 0.69
N ARG A 39 -4.28 0.93 1.64
CA ARG A 39 -3.72 1.17 2.98
C ARG A 39 -2.70 0.12 3.40
N THR A 40 -2.99 -1.14 3.13
CA THR A 40 -2.18 -2.29 3.54
C THR A 40 -2.24 -3.39 2.48
N PRO A 41 -1.41 -4.45 2.54
CA PRO A 41 -1.48 -5.55 1.58
C PRO A 41 -2.87 -6.21 1.46
N THR A 42 -3.67 -6.20 2.55
CA THR A 42 -5.02 -6.78 2.61
C THR A 42 -6.12 -5.77 2.29
N SER A 43 -5.91 -4.48 2.53
CA SER A 43 -6.83 -3.40 2.17
C SER A 43 -6.27 -2.60 0.98
N ASN A 44 -6.46 -3.14 -0.23
CA ASN A 44 -5.81 -2.63 -1.46
C ASN A 44 -6.73 -2.75 -2.69
N CYS A 45 -7.68 -1.81 -2.79
CA CYS A 45 -8.77 -1.77 -3.77
C CYS A 45 -8.55 -0.69 -4.84
N TRP A 46 -8.79 -1.05 -6.11
CA TRP A 46 -8.57 -0.23 -7.30
C TRP A 46 -9.80 -0.21 -8.22
N LEU A 47 -9.90 0.81 -9.05
CA LEU A 47 -10.96 0.95 -10.05
C LEU A 47 -10.37 1.14 -11.44
N ASP A 48 -10.84 0.35 -12.40
CA ASP A 48 -10.47 0.46 -13.80
C ASP A 48 -11.05 1.73 -14.45
N THR A 49 -10.17 2.56 -14.98
CA THR A 49 -10.44 3.83 -15.65
C THR A 49 -9.84 3.87 -17.07
N ARG A 50 -9.52 2.70 -17.64
CA ARG A 50 -8.96 2.59 -19.00
C ARG A 50 -9.89 3.14 -20.07
N ASN A 51 -9.32 3.50 -21.22
CA ASN A 51 -10.08 3.89 -22.38
C ASN A 51 -11.08 2.78 -22.77
N GLY A 52 -12.36 3.15 -22.90
CA GLY A 52 -13.45 2.23 -23.17
C GLY A 52 -14.08 1.57 -21.93
N SER A 53 -13.46 1.70 -20.75
CA SER A 53 -14.08 1.37 -19.47
C SER A 53 -14.87 2.57 -18.95
N ASN A 54 -16.02 2.31 -18.32
CA ASN A 54 -16.76 3.34 -17.59
C ASN A 54 -16.68 3.01 -16.08
N PRO A 55 -16.05 3.87 -15.26
CA PRO A 55 -15.92 3.65 -13.81
C PRO A 55 -17.26 3.47 -13.09
N MET A 56 -18.36 3.95 -13.69
CA MET A 56 -19.72 3.82 -13.16
C MET A 56 -20.38 2.50 -13.50
N THR A 57 -19.77 1.63 -14.31
CA THR A 57 -20.37 0.35 -14.72
C THR A 57 -19.41 -0.83 -14.55
N THR A 58 -18.35 -0.64 -13.77
CA THR A 58 -17.30 -1.64 -13.53
C THR A 58 -17.14 -1.84 -12.03
N TRP A 59 -16.88 -3.08 -11.62
CA TRP A 59 -16.58 -3.39 -10.22
C TRP A 59 -15.16 -3.00 -9.86
N PRO A 60 -14.91 -2.46 -8.65
CA PRO A 60 -13.56 -2.39 -8.12
C PRO A 60 -12.91 -3.77 -8.01
N THR A 61 -11.60 -3.81 -8.16
CA THR A 61 -10.80 -5.02 -8.06
C THR A 61 -9.72 -4.89 -7.01
N PHE A 62 -9.24 -6.03 -6.51
CA PHE A 62 -8.04 -6.10 -5.69
C PHE A 62 -6.81 -5.80 -6.55
N TRP A 63 -5.66 -5.49 -5.93
CA TRP A 63 -4.44 -5.07 -6.63
C TRP A 63 -3.92 -6.05 -7.70
N ASN A 64 -4.34 -7.32 -7.65
CA ASN A 64 -3.98 -8.36 -8.62
C ASN A 64 -4.86 -8.34 -9.89
N ASP A 65 -5.88 -7.47 -9.96
CA ASP A 65 -6.83 -7.32 -11.07
C ASP A 65 -7.66 -8.58 -11.40
N GLN A 66 -7.60 -9.60 -10.54
CA GLN A 66 -8.30 -10.88 -10.73
C GLN A 66 -9.45 -11.10 -9.76
N HIS A 67 -9.44 -10.36 -8.66
CA HIS A 67 -10.42 -10.52 -7.59
C HIS A 67 -11.32 -9.28 -7.52
N ILE A 68 -12.62 -9.49 -7.72
CA ILE A 68 -13.62 -8.44 -7.58
C ILE A 68 -13.80 -8.12 -6.10
N LEU A 69 -13.76 -6.83 -5.78
CA LEU A 69 -14.15 -6.32 -4.47
C LEU A 69 -15.52 -5.68 -4.64
N GLY A 70 -16.58 -6.48 -4.47
CA GLY A 70 -17.95 -6.00 -4.58
C GLY A 70 -18.17 -4.82 -3.64
N TRP A 71 -18.29 -3.63 -4.23
CA TRP A 71 -18.51 -2.37 -3.53
C TRP A 71 -19.45 -1.53 -4.39
N ALA A 72 -20.68 -1.36 -3.90
CA ALA A 72 -21.71 -0.64 -4.62
C ALA A 72 -22.10 0.63 -3.89
N GLY A 73 -22.40 1.66 -4.66
CA GLY A 73 -22.87 2.94 -4.16
C GLY A 73 -24.08 3.42 -4.93
N TYR A 74 -25.14 3.83 -4.24
CA TYR A 74 -26.34 4.40 -4.84
C TYR A 74 -26.74 5.75 -4.26
N ILE A 75 -27.42 6.53 -5.09
CA ILE A 75 -28.20 7.70 -4.73
C ILE A 75 -29.59 7.58 -5.35
N LYS A 76 -30.64 7.88 -4.59
CA LYS A 76 -31.99 8.05 -5.12
C LYS A 76 -32.36 9.53 -5.07
N VAL A 77 -32.74 10.09 -6.21
CA VAL A 77 -33.15 11.50 -6.35
C VAL A 77 -34.55 11.54 -6.93
N ASP A 78 -35.49 12.13 -6.19
CA ASP A 78 -36.92 12.25 -6.59
C ASP A 78 -37.55 10.92 -7.04
N GLY A 79 -37.21 9.83 -6.35
CA GLY A 79 -37.71 8.48 -6.65
C GLY A 79 -36.93 7.72 -7.72
N LEU A 80 -35.98 8.35 -8.41
CA LEU A 80 -35.13 7.71 -9.42
C LEU A 80 -33.78 7.30 -8.82
N THR A 81 -33.40 6.04 -9.00
CA THR A 81 -32.17 5.47 -8.43
C THR A 81 -31.03 5.47 -9.44
N TYR A 82 -29.88 6.00 -9.02
CA TYR A 82 -28.63 6.03 -9.76
C TYR A 82 -27.51 5.37 -8.95
N HIS A 83 -26.58 4.66 -9.58
CA HIS A 83 -25.36 4.18 -8.92
C HIS A 83 -24.16 5.08 -9.23
N TRP A 84 -23.30 5.27 -8.23
CA TRP A 84 -22.09 6.09 -8.29
C TRP A 84 -20.80 5.28 -8.09
N LEU A 85 -20.91 3.96 -7.85
CA LEU A 85 -19.80 3.02 -7.84
C LEU A 85 -20.30 1.59 -8.13
N GLY A 86 -19.46 0.80 -8.79
CA GLY A 86 -19.71 -0.61 -9.09
C GLY A 86 -20.50 -0.82 -10.36
N SER A 87 -20.97 -2.05 -10.57
CA SER A 87 -21.93 -2.39 -11.64
C SER A 87 -23.20 -3.02 -11.06
N PRO A 88 -23.83 -2.40 -10.03
CA PRO A 88 -24.92 -3.04 -9.32
C PRO A 88 -26.23 -2.92 -10.12
N VAL A 89 -27.11 -3.89 -9.92
CA VAL A 89 -28.48 -3.87 -10.44
C VAL A 89 -29.47 -4.00 -9.27
N PRO A 90 -30.66 -3.37 -9.35
CA PRO A 90 -31.15 -2.45 -10.39
C PRO A 90 -30.75 -0.98 -10.14
N GLY A 91 -30.73 -0.15 -11.19
CA GLY A 91 -30.49 1.29 -11.09
C GLY A 91 -29.81 1.84 -12.35
N ASN A 92 -29.86 3.16 -12.53
CA ASN A 92 -29.22 3.82 -13.67
C ASN A 92 -27.75 4.15 -13.36
N ALA A 93 -26.84 3.99 -14.31
CA ALA A 93 -25.48 4.50 -14.12
C ALA A 93 -25.51 6.03 -14.04
N SER A 94 -24.82 6.60 -13.05
CA SER A 94 -24.54 8.04 -13.05
C SER A 94 -23.66 8.40 -14.25
N THR A 95 -23.78 9.63 -14.75
CA THR A 95 -22.88 10.10 -15.81
C THR A 95 -21.55 10.50 -15.16
N TRP A 96 -20.47 9.78 -15.47
CA TRP A 96 -19.11 10.16 -15.07
C TRP A 96 -18.66 11.42 -15.80
N ILE A 97 -18.15 12.41 -15.07
CA ILE A 97 -17.73 13.72 -15.58
C ILE A 97 -16.20 13.84 -15.56
N GLU A 98 -15.60 13.59 -14.40
CA GLU A 98 -14.18 13.84 -14.16
C GLU A 98 -13.62 12.88 -13.11
N THR A 99 -12.32 12.62 -13.20
CA THR A 99 -11.54 11.94 -12.18
C THR A 99 -10.35 12.81 -11.79
N GLN A 100 -10.19 13.06 -10.49
CA GLN A 100 -9.02 13.73 -9.93
C GLN A 100 -8.28 12.77 -9.01
N VAL A 101 -6.96 12.70 -9.17
CA VAL A 101 -6.07 11.91 -8.31
C VAL A 101 -5.08 12.86 -7.63
N THR A 102 -5.03 12.79 -6.30
CA THR A 102 -4.04 13.45 -5.44
C THR A 102 -3.25 12.38 -4.67
N PRO A 103 -2.17 12.73 -3.94
CA PRO A 103 -1.40 11.76 -3.16
C PRO A 103 -2.20 10.94 -2.13
N THR A 104 -3.27 11.48 -1.55
CA THR A 104 -4.11 10.78 -0.56
C THR A 104 -5.55 10.49 -1.01
N GLN A 105 -6.02 11.12 -2.10
CA GLN A 105 -7.41 11.01 -2.55
C GLN A 105 -7.58 10.64 -4.02
N THR A 106 -8.69 9.97 -4.32
CA THR A 106 -9.28 9.85 -5.65
C THR A 106 -10.67 10.44 -5.59
N ILE A 107 -10.99 11.36 -6.49
CA ILE A 107 -12.29 12.06 -6.53
C ILE A 107 -12.94 11.77 -7.88
N LEU A 108 -14.13 11.17 -7.86
CA LEU A 108 -14.95 10.95 -9.05
C LEU A 108 -16.12 11.95 -9.03
N THR A 109 -16.18 12.81 -10.03
CA THR A 109 -17.31 13.74 -10.23
C THR A 109 -18.34 13.06 -11.11
N VAL A 110 -19.57 12.93 -10.63
CA VAL A 110 -20.66 12.20 -11.31
C VAL A 110 -21.97 12.97 -11.28
N GLN A 111 -22.79 12.85 -12.33
CA GLN A 111 -24.14 13.39 -12.40
C GLN A 111 -25.19 12.29 -12.19
N ALA A 112 -26.03 12.45 -11.18
CA ALA A 112 -27.15 11.58 -10.85
C ALA A 112 -28.46 12.38 -10.90
N GLY A 113 -29.14 12.37 -12.06
CA GLY A 113 -30.33 13.19 -12.28
C GLY A 113 -30.01 14.69 -12.06
N PRO A 114 -30.77 15.43 -11.25
CA PRO A 114 -30.50 16.83 -10.95
C PRO A 114 -29.42 17.05 -9.86
N MET A 115 -28.78 16.00 -9.34
CA MET A 115 -27.71 16.11 -8.35
C MET A 115 -26.35 15.80 -8.97
N GLN A 116 -25.38 16.69 -8.81
CA GLN A 116 -23.96 16.40 -9.07
C GLN A 116 -23.30 15.97 -7.75
N LEU A 117 -22.50 14.92 -7.79
CA LEU A 117 -21.78 14.37 -6.65
C LEU A 117 -20.28 14.35 -6.90
N ASN A 118 -19.52 14.66 -5.86
CA ASN A 118 -18.10 14.33 -5.74
C ASN A 118 -17.98 13.12 -4.82
N VAL A 119 -17.65 11.96 -5.38
CA VAL A 119 -17.34 10.73 -4.65
C VAL A 119 -15.85 10.73 -4.34
N THR A 120 -15.49 11.00 -3.09
CA THR A 120 -14.08 11.06 -2.69
C THR A 120 -13.69 9.82 -1.91
N PHE A 121 -12.70 9.11 -2.43
CA PHE A 121 -12.02 8.00 -1.79
C PHE A 121 -10.75 8.52 -1.14
N LEU A 122 -10.69 8.47 0.19
CA LEU A 122 -9.57 8.94 0.99
C LEU A 122 -8.90 7.75 1.67
N SER A 123 -7.66 7.46 1.29
CA SER A 123 -6.77 6.57 2.02
C SER A 123 -5.73 7.43 2.76
N PRO A 124 -5.91 7.67 4.07
CA PRO A 124 -5.00 8.54 4.80
C PRO A 124 -3.55 8.08 4.67
N ILE A 125 -2.63 9.02 4.43
CA ILE A 125 -1.20 8.84 4.67
C ILE A 125 -0.93 9.75 5.86
N GLU A 126 -0.46 9.18 6.96
CA GLU A 126 -0.33 9.84 8.26
C GLU A 126 1.14 9.80 8.70
N PRO A 127 2.00 10.62 8.07
CA PRO A 127 3.38 10.76 8.50
C PRO A 127 3.48 11.01 10.01
N SER A 128 4.49 10.41 10.64
CA SER A 128 4.87 10.66 12.03
C SER A 128 3.88 10.21 13.11
N ASP A 129 2.80 9.51 12.76
CA ASP A 129 1.90 8.84 13.73
C ASP A 129 1.73 7.36 13.39
N TRP A 130 2.48 6.50 14.09
CA TRP A 130 2.42 5.05 13.90
C TRP A 130 1.04 4.45 14.16
N GLY A 131 0.29 5.00 15.12
CA GLY A 131 -1.06 4.55 15.43
C GLY A 131 -1.96 4.77 14.23
N ARG A 132 -2.02 6.00 13.73
CA ARG A 132 -2.85 6.38 12.58
C ARG A 132 -2.40 5.71 11.28
N GLN A 133 -1.09 5.69 11.00
CA GLN A 133 -0.56 5.11 9.77
C GLN A 133 -0.79 3.60 9.69
N SER A 134 -0.92 2.89 10.82
CA SER A 134 -1.19 1.45 10.84
C SER A 134 -2.68 1.06 10.78
N PHE A 135 -3.62 2.02 10.71
CA PHE A 135 -5.03 1.70 10.51
C PHE A 135 -5.28 1.08 9.13
N PRO A 136 -5.94 -0.08 9.02
CA PRO A 136 -6.23 -0.72 7.73
C PRO A 136 -7.50 -0.18 7.05
N PHE A 137 -7.91 1.05 7.38
CA PHE A 137 -9.18 1.63 6.94
C PHE A 137 -8.98 2.81 5.99
N SER A 138 -9.90 2.96 5.03
CA SER A 138 -10.08 4.12 4.17
C SER A 138 -11.49 4.67 4.31
N TYR A 139 -11.68 5.94 3.93
CA TYR A 139 -13.00 6.55 3.84
C TYR A 139 -13.46 6.62 2.39
N VAL A 140 -14.77 6.48 2.18
CA VAL A 140 -15.46 7.04 1.01
C VAL A 140 -16.45 8.08 1.52
N TYR A 141 -16.47 9.26 0.92
CA TYR A 141 -17.43 10.29 1.30
C TYR A 141 -18.00 11.03 0.12
N LEU A 142 -19.22 11.53 0.30
CA LEU A 142 -19.98 12.24 -0.72
C LEU A 142 -20.18 13.70 -0.34
N ASP A 143 -19.77 14.59 -1.23
CA ASP A 143 -20.24 15.98 -1.30
C ASP A 143 -21.13 16.10 -2.55
N GLY A 144 -22.18 16.92 -2.51
CA GLY A 144 -23.09 17.03 -3.66
C GLY A 144 -23.91 18.31 -3.68
N THR A 145 -24.34 18.71 -4.88
CA THR A 145 -25.10 19.94 -5.12
C THR A 145 -26.15 19.73 -6.21
N ALA A 146 -27.34 20.28 -5.99
CA ALA A 146 -28.39 20.35 -7.01
C ALA A 146 -27.95 21.27 -8.16
N THR A 147 -28.01 20.79 -9.40
CA THR A 147 -27.57 21.52 -10.58
C THR A 147 -28.64 22.48 -11.13
N ASP A 148 -29.90 22.34 -10.70
CA ASP A 148 -31.01 23.22 -11.08
C ASP A 148 -31.37 24.26 -9.99
N GLY A 149 -30.66 24.22 -8.85
CA GLY A 149 -30.85 25.11 -7.70
C GLY A 149 -32.09 24.81 -6.84
N LYS A 150 -32.78 23.68 -7.05
CA LYS A 150 -33.98 23.30 -6.29
C LYS A 150 -33.69 22.21 -5.26
N PRO A 151 -34.48 22.13 -4.17
CA PRO A 151 -34.38 21.01 -3.24
C PRO A 151 -34.94 19.73 -3.88
N HIS A 152 -34.23 18.62 -3.70
CA HIS A 152 -34.63 17.29 -4.18
C HIS A 152 -34.69 16.30 -3.03
N SER A 153 -35.57 15.30 -3.14
CA SER A 153 -35.65 14.21 -2.16
C SER A 153 -34.47 13.25 -2.40
N VAL A 154 -33.56 13.14 -1.42
CA VAL A 154 -32.31 12.38 -1.57
C VAL A 154 -32.21 11.23 -0.56
N GLN A 155 -31.92 10.04 -1.06
CA GLN A 155 -31.53 8.88 -0.26
C GLN A 155 -30.16 8.38 -0.72
N LEU A 156 -29.32 7.91 0.21
CA LEU A 156 -28.00 7.37 -0.07
C LEU A 156 -27.89 5.92 0.39
N TYR A 157 -27.07 5.13 -0.30
CA TYR A 157 -26.77 3.74 0.04
C TYR A 157 -25.34 3.40 -0.36
N SER A 158 -24.67 2.58 0.46
CA SER A 158 -23.40 1.92 0.14
C SER A 158 -23.44 0.50 0.68
N ASP A 159 -22.86 -0.46 -0.04
CA ASP A 159 -22.61 -1.81 0.44
C ASP A 159 -21.22 -2.32 0.04
N ILE A 160 -20.71 -3.29 0.81
CA ILE A 160 -19.62 -4.17 0.37
C ILE A 160 -20.10 -5.63 0.41
N SER A 161 -19.54 -6.49 -0.43
CA SER A 161 -19.85 -7.93 -0.44
C SER A 161 -18.89 -8.74 0.43
N GLY A 162 -19.22 -10.01 0.65
CA GLY A 162 -18.29 -10.99 1.26
C GLY A 162 -17.03 -11.26 0.44
N GLU A 163 -16.94 -10.78 -0.81
CA GLU A 163 -15.76 -10.98 -1.66
C GLU A 163 -14.51 -10.34 -1.03
N TRP A 164 -14.66 -9.29 -0.22
CA TRP A 164 -13.54 -8.63 0.47
C TRP A 164 -12.69 -9.53 1.39
N VAL A 165 -13.17 -10.74 1.73
CA VAL A 165 -12.45 -11.72 2.55
C VAL A 165 -12.30 -13.09 1.89
N THR A 166 -12.84 -13.31 0.69
CA THR A 166 -12.73 -14.58 -0.02
C THR A 166 -13.02 -14.43 -1.51
N ASN A 167 -12.23 -15.10 -2.35
CA ASN A 167 -12.50 -15.23 -3.79
C ASN A 167 -13.26 -16.53 -4.14
N SER A 168 -13.65 -17.32 -3.14
CA SER A 168 -14.23 -18.65 -3.29
C SER A 168 -15.70 -18.67 -2.89
N PHE A 169 -16.57 -19.05 -3.83
CA PHE A 169 -18.00 -19.30 -3.58
C PHE A 169 -18.28 -20.53 -2.70
N SER A 170 -17.27 -21.36 -2.45
CA SER A 170 -17.36 -22.51 -1.55
C SER A 170 -16.90 -22.21 -0.13
N THR A 171 -16.16 -21.12 0.08
CA THR A 171 -15.72 -20.69 1.40
C THR A 171 -16.92 -20.07 2.11
N GLY A 172 -17.37 -20.70 3.19
CA GLY A 172 -18.43 -20.13 4.02
C GLY A 172 -17.97 -18.82 4.65
N ILE A 173 -18.89 -17.88 4.82
CA ILE A 173 -18.64 -16.61 5.50
C ILE A 173 -19.65 -16.40 6.63
N GLN A 174 -19.24 -15.66 7.64
CA GLN A 174 -20.05 -15.26 8.79
C GLN A 174 -19.96 -13.76 8.96
N TRP A 175 -21.05 -13.15 9.41
CA TRP A 175 -21.14 -11.71 9.58
C TRP A 175 -21.91 -11.34 10.84
N SER A 176 -21.69 -10.12 11.31
CA SER A 176 -22.44 -9.53 12.41
C SER A 176 -22.53 -8.01 12.26
N THR A 177 -23.43 -7.40 13.01
CA THR A 177 -23.61 -5.93 13.04
C THR A 177 -23.44 -5.46 14.47
N THR A 178 -22.61 -4.44 14.66
CA THR A 178 -22.39 -3.79 15.95
C THR A 178 -22.79 -2.33 15.86
N LYS A 179 -23.51 -1.86 16.88
CA LYS A 179 -23.86 -0.45 17.05
C LYS A 179 -23.25 0.06 18.35
N THR A 180 -22.38 1.05 18.22
CA THR A 180 -21.82 1.82 19.35
C THR A 180 -22.60 3.13 19.51
N SER A 181 -22.14 4.00 20.41
CA SER A 181 -22.68 5.36 20.50
C SER A 181 -22.36 6.20 19.26
N ASN A 182 -21.24 5.95 18.58
CA ASN A 182 -20.72 6.81 17.50
C ASN A 182 -20.86 6.22 16.10
N THR A 183 -20.96 4.88 15.99
CA THR A 183 -20.85 4.15 14.74
C THR A 183 -21.81 2.98 14.68
N VAL A 184 -22.28 2.65 13.48
CA VAL A 184 -22.84 1.34 13.14
C VAL A 184 -21.87 0.70 12.15
N PHE A 185 -21.42 -0.51 12.42
CA PHE A 185 -20.56 -1.24 11.50
C PHE A 185 -20.99 -2.70 11.34
N HIS A 186 -20.82 -3.18 10.13
CA HIS A 186 -20.91 -4.58 9.77
C HIS A 186 -19.51 -5.18 9.72
N GLN A 187 -19.39 -6.47 10.04
CA GLN A 187 -18.17 -7.24 9.84
C GLN A 187 -18.48 -8.54 9.10
N VAL A 188 -17.55 -9.01 8.27
CA VAL A 188 -17.63 -10.29 7.57
C VAL A 188 -16.27 -10.97 7.55
N GLY A 189 -16.24 -12.28 7.78
CA GLY A 189 -15.03 -13.10 7.75
C GLY A 189 -15.33 -14.54 7.33
N SER A 190 -14.30 -15.28 6.93
CA SER A 190 -14.43 -16.70 6.58
C SER A 190 -14.81 -17.56 7.78
N THR A 191 -15.65 -18.59 7.58
CA THR A 191 -15.94 -19.63 8.59
C THR A 191 -14.86 -20.71 8.65
N THR A 192 -14.10 -20.86 7.56
CA THR A 192 -13.03 -21.86 7.40
C THR A 192 -11.81 -21.20 6.76
N PRO A 193 -11.16 -20.25 7.45
CA PRO A 193 -10.13 -19.41 6.85
C PRO A 193 -8.88 -20.22 6.51
N THR A 194 -8.34 -19.98 5.32
CA THR A 194 -6.92 -20.24 5.03
C THR A 194 -6.11 -18.95 5.20
N SER A 195 -4.81 -19.06 5.46
CA SER A 195 -3.97 -17.87 5.70
C SER A 195 -3.91 -16.95 4.48
N VAL A 196 -3.76 -17.51 3.27
CA VAL A 196 -3.86 -16.80 1.99
C VAL A 196 -4.40 -17.78 0.94
N PHE A 197 -5.40 -17.34 0.17
CA PHE A 197 -5.92 -18.03 -1.01
C PHE A 197 -6.02 -17.02 -2.16
N GLU A 198 -5.35 -17.30 -3.29
CA GLU A 198 -5.33 -16.41 -4.47
C GLU A 198 -5.05 -14.93 -4.11
N ASP A 199 -4.01 -14.70 -3.30
CA ASP A 199 -3.60 -13.41 -2.74
C ASP A 199 -4.51 -12.76 -1.70
N VAL A 200 -5.73 -13.28 -1.49
CA VAL A 200 -6.67 -12.82 -0.46
C VAL A 200 -6.33 -13.45 0.89
N ALA A 201 -6.27 -12.65 1.95
CA ALA A 201 -6.10 -13.14 3.32
C ALA A 201 -7.46 -13.60 3.88
N GLU A 202 -7.84 -14.86 3.69
CA GLU A 202 -9.15 -15.35 4.15
C GLU A 202 -9.28 -15.41 5.69
N ASP A 203 -8.15 -15.37 6.42
CA ASP A 203 -8.09 -15.23 7.88
C ASP A 203 -8.21 -13.78 8.38
N SER A 204 -8.65 -12.87 7.51
CA SER A 204 -8.99 -11.49 7.84
C SER A 204 -10.50 -11.28 8.03
N VAL A 205 -10.86 -10.11 8.55
CA VAL A 205 -12.24 -9.66 8.70
C VAL A 205 -12.39 -8.31 8.00
N ALA A 206 -13.33 -8.21 7.06
CA ALA A 206 -13.68 -6.95 6.42
C ALA A 206 -14.77 -6.24 7.22
N TYR A 207 -14.68 -4.91 7.24
CA TYR A 207 -15.59 -4.04 7.97
C TYR A 207 -16.12 -2.95 7.04
N HIS A 208 -17.41 -2.65 7.19
CA HIS A 208 -18.06 -1.49 6.57
C HIS A 208 -18.76 -0.72 7.68
N ALA A 209 -18.46 0.57 7.80
CA ALA A 209 -18.87 1.38 8.94
C ALA A 209 -19.42 2.74 8.50
N ILE A 210 -20.33 3.28 9.30
CA ILE A 210 -20.92 4.61 9.14
C ILE A 210 -21.22 5.23 10.50
N SER A 211 -21.18 6.57 10.62
CA SER A 211 -21.56 7.25 11.85
C SER A 211 -23.02 6.95 12.23
N SER A 212 -23.27 6.68 13.50
CA SER A 212 -24.61 6.45 14.06
C SER A 212 -25.49 7.71 14.09
N GLY A 213 -24.89 8.89 13.89
CA GLY A 213 -25.54 10.19 14.04
C GLY A 213 -26.47 10.61 12.89
N HIS A 214 -26.56 9.83 11.81
CA HIS A 214 -27.43 10.14 10.68
C HIS A 214 -28.89 9.81 10.98
N SER A 215 -29.79 10.76 10.72
CA SER A 215 -31.23 10.53 10.78
C SER A 215 -31.66 9.48 9.74
N ASN A 216 -32.61 8.63 10.10
CA ASN A 216 -33.15 7.59 9.21
C ASN A 216 -32.08 6.61 8.67
N LEU A 217 -31.00 6.39 9.43
CA LEU A 217 -30.01 5.38 9.11
C LEU A 217 -30.59 3.97 9.27
N VAL A 218 -30.46 3.18 8.21
CA VAL A 218 -30.74 1.75 8.18
C VAL A 218 -29.43 1.02 7.89
N SER A 219 -29.16 -0.05 8.63
CA SER A 219 -27.95 -0.87 8.47
C SER A 219 -28.36 -2.33 8.54
N VAL A 220 -28.11 -3.07 7.46
CA VAL A 220 -28.65 -4.42 7.27
C VAL A 220 -27.68 -5.26 6.45
N VAL A 221 -27.62 -6.55 6.79
CA VAL A 221 -26.94 -7.56 5.97
C VAL A 221 -27.99 -8.45 5.32
N GLY A 222 -27.84 -8.71 4.03
CA GLY A 222 -28.80 -9.47 3.23
C GLY A 222 -28.24 -9.74 1.84
N THR A 223 -29.01 -10.37 0.97
CA THR A 223 -28.54 -10.66 -0.40
C THR A 223 -28.42 -9.37 -1.21
N ASP A 224 -27.41 -9.31 -2.07
CA ASP A 224 -27.21 -8.20 -3.01
C ASP A 224 -28.50 -7.88 -3.80
N GLN A 225 -29.15 -8.90 -4.36
CA GLN A 225 -30.37 -8.74 -5.15
C GLN A 225 -31.52 -8.16 -4.32
N ALA A 226 -31.73 -8.67 -3.11
CA ALA A 226 -32.83 -8.22 -2.27
C ALA A 226 -32.59 -6.79 -1.77
N LEU A 227 -31.40 -6.51 -1.21
CA LEU A 227 -31.12 -5.20 -0.62
C LEU A 227 -31.04 -4.09 -1.68
N ARG A 228 -30.39 -4.34 -2.82
CA ARG A 228 -30.30 -3.36 -3.91
C ARG A 228 -31.66 -3.15 -4.57
N ALA A 229 -32.47 -4.19 -4.77
CA ALA A 229 -33.84 -4.04 -5.26
C ALA A 229 -34.75 -3.34 -4.25
N GLN A 230 -34.66 -3.65 -2.96
CA GLN A 230 -35.41 -2.94 -1.90
C GLN A 230 -35.08 -1.46 -1.89
N PHE A 231 -33.77 -1.12 -1.97
CA PHE A 231 -33.35 0.27 -2.11
C PHE A 231 -33.92 0.91 -3.38
N ALA A 232 -34.04 0.17 -4.49
CA ALA A 232 -34.54 0.71 -5.74
C ALA A 232 -36.08 0.78 -5.88
N THR A 233 -36.87 -0.16 -5.32
CA THR A 233 -38.29 -0.36 -5.66
C THR A 233 -39.27 -0.64 -4.49
N LEU A 234 -38.80 -0.90 -3.25
CA LEU A 234 -39.56 -1.26 -2.02
C LEU A 234 -40.35 -2.60 -2.01
N GLY A 235 -40.26 -3.35 -0.88
CA GLY A 235 -41.08 -4.52 -0.46
C GLY A 235 -40.30 -5.65 0.26
N GLU A 236 -40.66 -6.00 1.50
CA GLU A 236 -39.91 -6.85 2.46
C GLU A 236 -39.84 -8.38 2.17
N GLY A 237 -38.81 -9.03 2.72
CA GLY A 237 -38.67 -10.49 2.84
C GLY A 237 -37.23 -10.95 2.63
N PHE A 238 -36.56 -11.45 3.68
CA PHE A 238 -35.17 -11.88 3.62
C PHE A 238 -35.04 -13.40 3.50
N THR A 239 -34.14 -13.86 2.63
CA THR A 239 -33.59 -15.21 2.63
C THR A 239 -32.08 -15.14 2.55
N ASP A 240 -31.39 -16.09 3.17
CA ASP A 240 -29.97 -16.33 2.95
C ASP A 240 -29.71 -16.54 1.45
N GLY A 241 -28.69 -15.88 0.90
CA GLY A 241 -28.41 -15.93 -0.53
C GLY A 241 -26.93 -15.89 -0.82
N LYS A 242 -26.59 -16.29 -2.05
CA LYS A 242 -25.22 -16.62 -2.49
C LYS A 242 -24.22 -15.45 -2.48
N PHE A 243 -24.68 -14.22 -2.19
CA PHE A 243 -23.90 -12.99 -2.14
C PHE A 243 -24.44 -12.06 -1.05
N PRO A 244 -24.06 -12.25 0.23
CA PRO A 244 -24.43 -11.31 1.28
C PRO A 244 -23.66 -9.99 1.10
N VAL A 245 -24.38 -8.88 1.25
CA VAL A 245 -23.83 -7.52 1.23
C VAL A 245 -24.11 -6.81 2.54
N LEU A 246 -23.14 -6.02 2.98
CA LEU A 246 -23.09 -5.30 4.25
C LEU A 246 -23.51 -3.85 3.98
N ALA A 247 -24.80 -3.55 4.08
CA ALA A 247 -25.37 -2.32 3.53
C ALA A 247 -25.72 -1.27 4.60
N HIS A 248 -25.38 -0.02 4.30
CA HIS A 248 -25.84 1.16 5.03
C HIS A 248 -26.63 2.07 4.10
N ALA A 249 -27.81 2.51 4.53
CA ALA A 249 -28.66 3.43 3.79
C ALA A 249 -29.20 4.54 4.68
N MET A 250 -29.43 5.72 4.13
CA MET A 250 -30.02 6.84 4.87
C MET A 250 -30.89 7.72 3.97
N ASP A 251 -31.88 8.35 4.59
CA ASP A 251 -32.76 9.33 3.94
C ASP A 251 -32.41 10.74 4.42
N LEU A 252 -31.92 11.57 3.50
CA LEU A 252 -31.53 12.96 3.76
C LEU A 252 -32.71 13.93 3.61
N GLY A 253 -33.87 13.46 3.15
CA GLY A 253 -35.03 14.28 2.86
C GLY A 253 -34.79 15.24 1.69
N ASN A 254 -35.50 16.36 1.71
CA ASN A 254 -35.40 17.39 0.68
C ASN A 254 -34.18 18.29 0.93
N THR A 255 -33.19 18.24 0.04
CA THR A 255 -31.97 19.06 0.15
C THR A 255 -31.48 19.57 -1.20
N THR A 256 -30.79 20.70 -1.19
CA THR A 256 -30.01 21.22 -2.33
C THR A 256 -28.55 20.78 -2.28
N THR A 257 -28.08 20.28 -1.14
CA THR A 257 -26.67 19.98 -0.88
C THR A 257 -26.49 18.72 -0.03
N ILE A 258 -25.43 17.98 -0.30
CA ILE A 258 -24.93 16.88 0.53
C ILE A 258 -23.56 17.30 1.03
N THR A 259 -23.30 17.18 2.33
CA THR A 259 -22.03 17.60 2.93
C THR A 259 -21.38 16.45 3.67
N SER A 260 -20.39 15.86 3.01
CA SER A 260 -19.38 14.95 3.56
C SER A 260 -19.96 13.79 4.36
N ILE A 261 -20.97 13.11 3.80
CA ILE A 261 -21.46 11.84 4.35
C ILE A 261 -20.41 10.77 4.07
N ALA A 262 -19.87 10.17 5.12
CA ALA A 262 -18.71 9.27 5.04
C ALA A 262 -19.03 7.86 5.53
N TRP A 263 -18.55 6.87 4.77
CA TRP A 263 -18.40 5.48 5.18
C TRP A 263 -16.92 5.16 5.33
N ALA A 264 -16.61 4.15 6.15
CA ALA A 264 -15.29 3.54 6.19
C ALA A 264 -15.34 2.09 5.73
N VAL A 265 -14.30 1.67 5.02
CA VAL A 265 -14.04 0.28 4.66
C VAL A 265 -12.63 -0.11 5.06
N GLY A 266 -12.44 -1.33 5.55
CA GLY A 266 -11.13 -1.84 5.89
C GLY A 266 -11.11 -3.35 6.07
N VAL A 267 -9.93 -3.96 5.88
CA VAL A 267 -9.71 -5.40 6.02
C VAL A 267 -8.66 -5.63 7.10
N VAL A 268 -9.10 -6.15 8.25
CA VAL A 268 -8.26 -6.33 9.43
C VAL A 268 -7.81 -7.77 9.51
N ARG A 269 -6.49 -7.98 9.61
CA ARG A 269 -5.89 -9.25 9.97
C ARG A 269 -5.18 -9.10 11.32
N ASP A 270 -5.36 -10.05 12.23
CA ASP A 270 -4.70 -10.02 13.54
C ASP A 270 -4.49 -11.45 14.08
N PRO A 271 -3.26 -11.86 14.43
CA PRO A 271 -2.00 -11.16 14.17
C PRO A 271 -1.75 -10.97 12.67
N ILE A 272 -0.93 -9.98 12.30
CA ILE A 272 -0.56 -9.74 10.90
C ILE A 272 0.32 -10.89 10.39
N LEU A 273 1.28 -11.30 11.22
CA LEU A 273 2.23 -12.37 10.95
C LEU A 273 2.93 -12.81 12.24
N THR A 274 3.78 -13.83 12.14
CA THR A 274 4.70 -14.24 13.20
C THR A 274 6.14 -14.06 12.71
N PHE A 275 6.98 -13.42 13.52
CA PHE A 275 8.40 -13.20 13.24
C PHE A 275 9.23 -13.66 14.44
N SER A 276 10.28 -14.46 14.20
CA SER A 276 11.11 -15.05 15.25
C SER A 276 10.30 -15.79 16.35
N GLY A 277 9.18 -16.41 15.97
CA GLY A 277 8.27 -17.11 16.90
C GLY A 277 7.33 -16.20 17.71
N VAL A 278 7.37 -14.88 17.48
CA VAL A 278 6.53 -13.90 18.18
C VAL A 278 5.42 -13.38 17.24
N PRO A 279 4.13 -13.57 17.56
CA PRO A 279 3.04 -12.95 16.82
C PRO A 279 3.12 -11.43 16.89
N ARG A 280 2.90 -10.78 15.75
CA ARG A 280 2.99 -9.33 15.62
C ARG A 280 1.65 -8.75 15.21
N ARG A 281 1.24 -7.69 15.91
CA ARG A 281 -0.06 -7.02 15.71
C ARG A 281 0.18 -5.63 15.17
N ALA A 282 -0.75 -5.12 14.36
CA ALA A 282 -0.67 -3.75 13.85
C ALA A 282 -0.58 -2.73 15.00
N TYR A 283 0.20 -1.66 14.81
CA TYR A 283 0.55 -0.71 15.88
C TYR A 283 -0.69 -0.08 16.55
N TYR A 284 -1.76 0.20 15.80
CA TYR A 284 -2.98 0.82 16.33
C TYR A 284 -3.60 0.03 17.49
N TRP A 285 -3.42 -1.30 17.54
CA TRP A 285 -3.91 -2.11 18.66
C TRP A 285 -3.32 -1.71 20.02
N SER A 286 -2.20 -0.98 20.04
CA SER A 286 -1.65 -0.41 21.28
C SER A 286 -2.49 0.72 21.88
N GLN A 287 -3.40 1.30 21.10
CA GLN A 287 -4.25 2.43 21.50
C GLN A 287 -5.71 2.03 21.73
N TYR A 288 -6.13 0.84 21.28
CA TYR A 288 -7.52 0.40 21.31
C TYR A 288 -7.64 -1.03 21.84
N ALA A 289 -8.54 -1.22 22.81
CA ALA A 289 -8.78 -2.53 23.40
C ALA A 289 -9.57 -3.47 22.48
N THR A 290 -10.48 -2.91 21.69
CA THR A 290 -11.35 -3.65 20.76
C THR A 290 -11.34 -3.03 19.37
N ILE A 291 -11.72 -3.81 18.36
CA ILE A 291 -11.90 -3.28 16.99
C ILE A 291 -13.01 -2.23 16.94
N GLY A 292 -14.04 -2.35 17.78
CA GLY A 292 -15.11 -1.37 17.89
C GLY A 292 -14.59 0.00 18.33
N ASP A 293 -13.69 0.04 19.31
CA ASP A 293 -13.06 1.29 19.77
C ASP A 293 -12.20 1.92 18.67
N ALA A 294 -11.45 1.09 17.92
CA ALA A 294 -10.63 1.56 16.81
C ALA A 294 -11.49 2.13 15.66
N ILE A 295 -12.57 1.44 15.27
CA ILE A 295 -13.50 1.91 14.24
C ILE A 295 -14.21 3.20 14.68
N ASP A 296 -14.64 3.29 15.94
CA ASP A 296 -15.22 4.52 16.50
C ASP A 296 -14.24 5.68 16.42
N ALA A 297 -12.98 5.46 16.83
CA ALA A 297 -11.94 6.48 16.77
C ALA A 297 -11.66 6.93 15.34
N PHE A 298 -11.59 5.98 14.39
CA PHE A 298 -11.43 6.29 12.96
C PHE A 298 -12.61 7.14 12.46
N MET A 299 -13.85 6.70 12.64
CA MET A 299 -15.04 7.43 12.17
C MET A 299 -15.18 8.82 12.78
N VAL A 300 -14.89 8.99 14.07
CA VAL A 300 -14.90 10.30 14.75
C VAL A 300 -13.81 11.23 14.21
N ASP A 301 -12.68 10.68 13.80
CA ASP A 301 -11.53 11.45 13.33
C ASP A 301 -11.68 11.98 11.89
N PHE A 302 -12.64 11.45 11.11
CA PHE A 302 -12.84 11.77 9.69
C PHE A 302 -12.67 13.27 9.31
N PRO A 303 -13.31 14.25 9.98
CA PRO A 303 -13.13 15.66 9.61
C PRO A 303 -11.68 16.14 9.73
N THR A 304 -10.95 15.64 10.73
CA THR A 304 -9.56 15.97 10.95
C THR A 304 -8.63 15.18 10.01
N ALA A 305 -8.93 13.90 9.72
CA ALA A 305 -8.23 13.11 8.73
C ALA A 305 -8.29 13.77 7.35
N ARG A 306 -9.47 14.25 6.93
CA ARG A 306 -9.63 15.02 5.69
C ARG A 306 -8.76 16.27 5.69
N THR A 307 -8.73 17.01 6.80
CA THR A 307 -7.93 18.23 6.91
C THR A 307 -6.42 17.94 6.79
N ARG A 308 -5.93 16.90 7.46
CA ARG A 308 -4.52 16.47 7.37
C ARG A 308 -4.17 15.98 5.97
N ALA A 309 -5.04 15.19 5.36
CA ALA A 309 -4.88 14.68 4.00
C ALA A 309 -4.76 15.83 2.97
N LEU A 310 -5.65 16.82 3.03
CA LEU A 310 -5.60 17.99 2.14
C LEU A 310 -4.32 18.81 2.35
N ALA A 311 -3.88 18.99 3.60
CA ALA A 311 -2.63 19.70 3.89
C ALA A 311 -1.41 18.94 3.34
N LEU A 312 -1.38 17.61 3.48
CA LEU A 312 -0.32 16.76 2.92
C LEU A 312 -0.31 16.78 1.39
N ASP A 313 -1.48 16.65 0.76
CA ASP A 313 -1.63 16.74 -0.69
C ASP A 313 -1.13 18.09 -1.22
N GLN A 314 -1.53 19.19 -0.58
CA GLN A 314 -1.07 20.53 -0.94
C GLN A 314 0.45 20.65 -0.86
N LYS A 315 1.07 20.14 0.22
CA LYS A 315 2.52 20.17 0.38
C LYS A 315 3.23 19.39 -0.73
N ILE A 316 2.84 18.13 -0.95
CA ILE A 316 3.47 17.26 -1.96
C ILE A 316 3.32 17.88 -3.36
N LEU A 317 2.11 18.33 -3.71
CA LEU A 317 1.84 18.89 -5.02
C LEU A 317 2.53 20.24 -5.23
N GLN A 318 2.66 21.08 -4.20
CA GLN A 318 3.41 22.33 -4.28
C GLN A 318 4.90 22.05 -4.54
N ASP A 319 5.51 21.14 -3.77
CA ASP A 319 6.91 20.77 -3.93
C ASP A 319 7.17 20.14 -5.30
N ALA A 320 6.28 19.25 -5.77
CA ALA A 320 6.42 18.58 -7.07
C ALA A 320 6.16 19.51 -8.27
N ARG A 321 5.18 20.42 -8.19
CA ARG A 321 4.91 21.40 -9.26
C ARG A 321 6.04 22.41 -9.42
N ALA A 322 6.82 22.67 -8.37
CA ALA A 322 8.04 23.47 -8.48
C ALA A 322 9.12 22.81 -9.36
N ILE A 323 9.02 21.49 -9.60
CA ILE A 323 9.88 20.74 -10.52
C ILE A 323 9.25 20.72 -11.91
N SER A 324 8.04 20.13 -12.05
CA SER A 324 7.22 20.19 -13.26
C SER A 324 5.79 19.66 -13.01
N GLN A 325 4.84 19.99 -13.89
CA GLN A 325 3.48 19.41 -13.81
C GLN A 325 3.48 17.90 -14.05
N ASN A 326 4.29 17.40 -15.00
CA ASN A 326 4.40 15.96 -15.27
C ASN A 326 4.86 15.19 -14.02
N TYR A 327 5.77 15.78 -13.26
CA TYR A 327 6.27 15.18 -12.03
C TYR A 327 5.21 15.17 -10.92
N ALA A 328 4.43 16.24 -10.80
CA ALA A 328 3.31 16.32 -9.85
C ALA A 328 2.24 15.23 -10.08
N ASP A 329 1.96 14.90 -11.34
CA ASP A 329 1.04 13.81 -11.68
C ASP A 329 1.56 12.44 -11.20
N LEU A 330 2.86 12.17 -11.40
CA LEU A 330 3.49 10.91 -11.01
C LEU A 330 3.53 10.70 -9.49
N VAL A 331 3.89 11.73 -8.71
CA VAL A 331 3.89 11.61 -7.23
C VAL A 331 2.48 11.43 -6.67
N SER A 332 1.46 11.97 -7.34
CA SER A 332 0.06 11.81 -6.94
C SER A 332 -0.40 10.36 -7.05
N LEU A 333 0.04 9.65 -8.11
CA LEU A 333 -0.28 8.23 -8.29
C LEU A 333 0.61 7.31 -7.44
N GLY A 334 1.89 7.63 -7.31
CA GLY A 334 2.88 6.79 -6.63
C GLY A 334 2.74 6.75 -5.10
N ALA A 335 2.20 7.80 -4.47
CA ALA A 335 2.16 7.92 -3.01
C ALA A 335 1.44 6.75 -2.30
N ARG A 336 0.22 6.41 -2.75
CA ARG A 336 -0.54 5.28 -2.16
C ARG A 336 0.09 3.93 -2.48
N GLN A 337 0.67 3.77 -3.67
CA GLN A 337 1.36 2.52 -4.03
C GLN A 337 2.58 2.26 -3.15
N ALA A 338 3.38 3.30 -2.87
CA ALA A 338 4.54 3.20 -1.98
C ALA A 338 4.16 2.68 -0.58
N MET A 339 3.01 3.11 -0.08
CA MET A 339 2.51 2.73 1.26
C MET A 339 1.72 1.41 1.26
N ALA A 340 1.19 0.99 0.12
CA ALA A 340 0.25 -0.13 -0.02
C ALA A 340 0.77 -1.48 0.49
N GLY A 341 2.10 -1.66 0.47
CA GLY A 341 2.73 -2.92 0.85
C GLY A 341 3.10 -3.05 2.33
N VAL A 342 2.97 -1.99 3.14
CA VAL A 342 3.66 -1.91 4.44
C VAL A 342 2.70 -2.12 5.62
N GLU A 343 3.06 -3.02 6.52
CA GLU A 343 2.40 -3.26 7.81
C GLU A 343 3.32 -2.87 8.96
N ILE A 344 2.92 -1.88 9.78
CA ILE A 344 3.69 -1.43 10.96
C ILE A 344 3.16 -2.15 12.20
N THR A 345 4.04 -2.84 12.90
CA THR A 345 3.67 -3.81 13.93
C THR A 345 4.45 -3.66 15.22
N LEU A 346 3.81 -4.09 16.31
CA LEU A 346 4.40 -4.26 17.64
C LEU A 346 4.39 -5.75 18.01
N SER A 347 5.36 -6.16 18.81
CA SER A 347 5.26 -7.41 19.58
C SER A 347 4.50 -7.18 20.89
N THR A 348 4.23 -8.27 21.58
CA THR A 348 3.66 -8.25 22.92
C THR A 348 4.56 -9.01 23.89
N PHE A 349 4.66 -8.50 25.12
CA PHE A 349 5.26 -9.25 26.22
C PHE A 349 4.37 -10.42 26.62
N GLN A 350 4.91 -11.34 27.43
CA GLN A 350 4.15 -12.51 27.93
C GLN A 350 2.87 -12.13 28.71
N ASN A 351 2.80 -10.93 29.28
CA ASN A 351 1.63 -10.42 29.99
C ASN A 351 0.57 -9.80 29.05
N GLY A 352 0.78 -9.82 27.73
CA GLY A 352 -0.13 -9.26 26.72
C GLY A 352 0.02 -7.75 26.48
N SER A 353 0.88 -7.05 27.21
CA SER A 353 1.15 -5.62 26.95
C SER A 353 2.06 -5.43 25.74
N PHE A 354 1.88 -4.33 25.01
CA PHE A 354 2.66 -4.01 23.82
C PHE A 354 4.09 -3.54 24.16
N ASP A 355 5.06 -4.00 23.38
CA ASP A 355 6.44 -3.53 23.48
C ASP A 355 6.72 -2.40 22.48
N PHE A 356 6.58 -1.15 22.95
CA PHE A 356 6.85 0.05 22.15
C PHE A 356 8.31 0.23 21.74
N SER A 357 9.24 -0.53 22.33
CA SER A 357 10.64 -0.52 21.90
C SER A 357 10.90 -1.44 20.71
N ASP A 358 9.94 -2.31 20.40
CA ASP A 358 10.04 -3.31 19.34
C ASP A 358 9.08 -2.98 18.17
N VAL A 359 9.22 -1.78 17.60
CA VAL A 359 8.52 -1.40 16.36
C VAL A 359 9.22 -2.02 15.17
N LYS A 360 8.48 -2.81 14.38
CA LYS A 360 8.96 -3.38 13.11
C LYS A 360 7.91 -3.25 12.03
N ALA A 361 8.36 -3.07 10.80
CA ALA A 361 7.50 -3.03 9.63
C ALA A 361 7.79 -4.20 8.69
N PHE A 362 6.74 -4.71 8.04
CA PHE A 362 6.84 -5.78 7.07
C PHE A 362 6.19 -5.35 5.77
N MET A 363 6.94 -5.46 4.68
CA MET A 363 6.52 -5.14 3.34
C MET A 363 6.15 -6.43 2.61
N LYS A 364 4.92 -6.54 2.11
CA LYS A 364 4.60 -7.42 0.97
C LYS A 364 4.93 -6.65 -0.31
N ASP A 365 5.80 -7.19 -1.14
CA ASP A 365 5.92 -6.73 -2.52
C ASP A 365 4.69 -7.21 -3.29
N VAL A 366 3.58 -6.48 -3.13
CA VAL A 366 2.38 -6.68 -3.95
C VAL A 366 2.77 -6.64 -5.42
N GLY A 367 2.00 -7.31 -6.28
CA GLY A 367 2.31 -7.41 -7.70
C GLY A 367 3.41 -8.42 -8.01
N ASN A 368 4.67 -8.04 -7.79
CA ASN A 368 5.79 -8.63 -8.51
C ASN A 368 6.27 -9.96 -7.93
N SER A 369 6.75 -9.96 -6.68
CA SER A 369 7.37 -11.15 -6.09
C SER A 369 6.63 -11.72 -4.89
N GLN A 370 5.74 -10.94 -4.24
CA GLN A 370 5.01 -11.31 -3.02
C GLN A 370 5.90 -11.70 -1.82
N ARG A 371 7.21 -11.45 -1.92
CA ARG A 371 8.21 -11.68 -0.87
C ARG A 371 8.04 -10.69 0.26
N VAL A 372 8.63 -11.03 1.41
CA VAL A 372 8.62 -10.22 2.62
C VAL A 372 9.90 -9.40 2.73
N ASN A 373 9.78 -8.08 2.79
CA ASN A 373 10.88 -7.12 2.88
C ASN A 373 11.98 -7.30 1.80
N PRO A 374 11.64 -7.42 0.50
CA PRO A 374 12.66 -7.44 -0.53
C PRO A 374 13.46 -6.14 -0.54
N VAL A 375 14.77 -6.26 -0.34
CA VAL A 375 15.70 -5.17 -0.08
C VAL A 375 15.75 -4.18 -1.25
N GLU A 376 15.69 -4.67 -2.48
CA GLU A 376 15.64 -3.88 -3.70
C GLU A 376 14.34 -3.09 -3.86
N VAL A 377 13.21 -3.60 -3.36
CA VAL A 377 11.93 -2.90 -3.38
C VAL A 377 11.92 -1.82 -2.29
N ILE A 378 12.50 -2.11 -1.12
CA ILE A 378 12.73 -1.10 -0.06
C ILE A 378 13.65 0.01 -0.59
N TYR A 379 14.71 -0.35 -1.34
CA TYR A 379 15.61 0.59 -2.00
C TYR A 379 14.90 1.46 -3.04
N ALA A 380 14.08 0.88 -3.91
CA ALA A 380 13.27 1.63 -4.86
C ALA A 380 12.24 2.56 -4.17
N ALA A 381 11.65 2.11 -3.06
CA ALA A 381 10.68 2.88 -2.29
C ALA A 381 11.30 3.95 -1.36
N LEU A 382 12.61 3.88 -1.12
CA LEU A 382 13.35 4.76 -0.20
C LEU A 382 13.03 6.26 -0.38
N PRO A 383 12.96 6.81 -1.61
CA PRO A 383 12.66 8.23 -1.78
C PRO A 383 11.32 8.67 -1.17
N ALA A 384 10.27 7.83 -1.30
CA ALA A 384 8.97 8.14 -0.72
C ALA A 384 9.03 8.09 0.81
N TYR A 385 9.69 7.10 1.40
CA TYR A 385 9.85 7.04 2.85
C TYR A 385 10.68 8.21 3.38
N MET A 386 11.79 8.56 2.73
CA MET A 386 12.59 9.72 3.15
C MET A 386 11.79 11.03 3.13
N TYR A 387 10.94 11.22 2.12
CA TYR A 387 10.15 12.45 2.00
C TYR A 387 8.92 12.45 2.92
N LEU A 388 8.22 11.31 3.04
CA LEU A 388 6.96 11.20 3.78
C LEU A 388 7.22 10.90 5.26
N GLU A 389 7.92 9.82 5.58
CA GLU A 389 8.20 9.39 6.96
C GLU A 389 9.43 8.46 7.01
N PRO A 390 10.63 9.00 7.28
CA PRO A 390 11.88 8.25 7.18
C PRO A 390 12.02 7.12 8.21
N ASN A 391 11.29 7.18 9.33
CA ASN A 391 11.36 6.10 10.33
C ASN A 391 10.78 4.77 9.81
N ILE A 392 9.97 4.78 8.75
CA ILE A 392 9.49 3.54 8.09
C ILE A 392 10.65 2.70 7.57
N THR A 393 11.68 3.35 7.01
CA THR A 393 12.88 2.66 6.52
C THR A 393 13.57 1.91 7.66
N GLY A 394 13.71 2.53 8.83
CA GLY A 394 14.29 1.87 10.00
C GLY A 394 13.48 0.65 10.45
N ALA A 395 12.15 0.80 10.53
CA ALA A 395 11.25 -0.28 10.91
C ALA A 395 11.26 -1.46 9.91
N LEU A 396 11.45 -1.19 8.61
CA LEU A 396 11.57 -2.22 7.56
C LEU A 396 12.94 -2.92 7.57
N LEU A 397 14.00 -2.22 7.96
CA LEU A 397 15.37 -2.76 8.04
C LEU A 397 15.59 -3.62 9.29
N GLU A 398 15.01 -3.26 10.43
CA GLU A 398 15.20 -3.97 11.69
C GLU A 398 14.97 -5.49 11.59
N PRO A 399 13.85 -6.02 11.03
CA PRO A 399 13.68 -7.47 10.92
C PRO A 399 14.70 -8.14 10.00
N LEU A 400 15.13 -7.47 8.91
CA LEU A 400 16.20 -7.96 8.03
C LEU A 400 17.54 -8.05 8.77
N LEU A 401 17.88 -7.02 9.56
CA LEU A 401 19.11 -6.98 10.35
C LEU A 401 19.09 -8.00 11.48
N GLU A 402 17.96 -8.16 12.17
CA GLU A 402 17.80 -9.16 13.24
C GLU A 402 17.95 -10.59 12.71
N TYR A 403 17.30 -10.93 11.60
CA TYR A 403 17.43 -12.24 10.98
C TYR A 403 18.88 -12.53 10.57
N GLN A 404 19.53 -11.59 9.90
CA GLN A 404 20.89 -11.78 9.37
C GLN A 404 22.00 -11.72 10.43
N ASN A 405 21.72 -11.14 11.60
CA ASN A 405 22.62 -11.16 12.75
C ASN A 405 22.44 -12.42 13.62
N SER A 406 21.45 -13.27 13.32
CA SER A 406 21.20 -14.52 14.03
C SER A 406 22.11 -15.65 13.55
N SER A 407 22.20 -16.73 14.32
CA SER A 407 22.94 -17.94 13.93
C SER A 407 22.34 -18.67 12.71
N SER A 408 21.12 -18.32 12.30
CA SER A 408 20.45 -18.91 11.14
C SER A 408 20.98 -18.39 9.80
N TYR A 409 21.73 -17.28 9.80
CA TYR A 409 22.30 -16.68 8.60
C TYR A 409 23.83 -16.65 8.69
N THR A 410 24.50 -17.30 7.73
CA THR A 410 25.96 -17.51 7.78
C THR A 410 26.71 -16.96 6.57
N ASN A 411 26.01 -16.34 5.62
CA ASN A 411 26.64 -15.77 4.43
C ASN A 411 27.39 -14.47 4.76
N LEU A 412 28.43 -14.17 3.97
CA LEU A 412 29.26 -12.97 4.12
C LEU A 412 28.66 -11.71 3.47
N PHE A 413 27.53 -11.84 2.78
CA PHE A 413 26.81 -10.78 2.07
C PHE A 413 25.37 -10.69 2.60
N ALA A 414 24.63 -9.65 2.23
CA ALA A 414 23.26 -9.47 2.69
C ALA A 414 22.24 -10.38 1.97
N ALA A 415 21.24 -10.85 2.71
CA ALA A 415 20.05 -11.52 2.23
C ALA A 415 19.17 -10.56 1.40
N PRO A 416 18.46 -11.07 0.39
CA PRO A 416 17.56 -10.26 -0.43
C PRO A 416 16.25 -9.90 0.24
N ASP A 417 15.80 -10.69 1.22
CA ASP A 417 14.46 -10.62 1.81
C ASP A 417 14.39 -11.52 3.07
N LEU A 418 13.20 -11.64 3.65
CA LEU A 418 12.88 -12.52 4.77
C LEU A 418 12.15 -13.82 4.35
N GLY A 419 12.20 -14.18 3.06
CA GLY A 419 11.46 -15.28 2.47
C GLY A 419 10.04 -14.91 2.04
N GLY A 420 9.20 -15.92 1.82
CA GLY A 420 7.81 -15.72 1.43
C GLY A 420 7.12 -16.98 0.89
N PRO A 421 5.86 -16.84 0.43
CA PRO A 421 5.12 -15.58 0.29
C PRO A 421 4.60 -14.99 1.61
N PHE A 422 4.42 -13.67 1.68
CA PHE A 422 3.76 -12.98 2.80
C PHE A 422 2.39 -13.62 3.11
N PRO A 423 2.01 -13.85 4.38
CA PRO A 423 2.62 -13.35 5.62
C PRO A 423 3.71 -14.26 6.21
N ALA A 424 4.08 -15.35 5.54
CA ALA A 424 5.09 -16.25 6.06
C ALA A 424 6.45 -15.56 6.07
N VAL A 425 7.11 -15.56 7.23
CA VAL A 425 8.46 -14.99 7.40
C VAL A 425 9.43 -16.07 7.88
N PRO A 426 9.67 -17.13 7.08
CA PRO A 426 10.54 -18.23 7.49
C PRO A 426 12.03 -17.85 7.57
N GLY A 427 12.40 -16.67 7.07
CA GLY A 427 13.75 -16.44 6.56
C GLY A 427 13.91 -17.12 5.19
N ASP A 428 15.03 -16.91 4.50
CA ASP A 428 15.32 -17.63 3.25
C ASP A 428 16.26 -18.82 3.52
N PRO A 429 15.74 -20.04 3.77
CA PRO A 429 16.56 -21.22 4.03
C PRO A 429 17.24 -21.77 2.76
N THR A 430 16.74 -21.39 1.59
CA THR A 430 17.27 -21.82 0.29
C THR A 430 18.25 -20.79 -0.20
N ASN A 431 19.50 -20.92 0.24
CA ASN A 431 20.64 -20.06 -0.07
C ASN A 431 20.96 -19.93 -1.59
N LEU A 432 20.03 -19.42 -2.40
CA LEU A 432 20.14 -19.12 -3.82
C LEU A 432 20.94 -17.81 -4.05
N ASN A 433 21.53 -17.24 -3.00
CA ASN A 433 21.82 -15.81 -2.89
C ASN A 433 23.27 -15.40 -3.08
N ALA A 434 24.21 -16.33 -3.28
CA ALA A 434 25.59 -15.94 -3.62
C ALA A 434 25.61 -15.02 -4.83
N VAL A 435 24.66 -15.16 -5.75
CA VAL A 435 24.60 -14.41 -7.00
C VAL A 435 24.00 -13.01 -6.86
N TYR A 436 23.45 -12.61 -5.71
CA TYR A 436 22.93 -11.24 -5.48
C TYR A 436 23.67 -10.52 -4.35
N GLY A 437 24.83 -11.05 -3.95
CA GLY A 437 25.58 -10.55 -2.80
C GLY A 437 25.98 -9.09 -2.93
N ILE A 438 26.39 -8.65 -4.12
CA ILE A 438 26.74 -7.23 -4.36
C ILE A 438 25.51 -6.33 -4.26
N GLU A 439 24.42 -6.71 -4.93
CA GLU A 439 23.17 -5.96 -5.01
C GLU A 439 22.60 -5.71 -3.61
N ASN A 440 22.41 -6.78 -2.83
CA ASN A 440 21.78 -6.69 -1.52
C ASN A 440 22.69 -5.99 -0.50
N SER A 441 23.99 -6.29 -0.50
CA SER A 441 24.93 -5.67 0.45
C SER A 441 25.07 -4.18 0.20
N GLY A 442 25.12 -3.76 -1.07
CA GLY A 442 25.11 -2.35 -1.45
C GLY A 442 23.82 -1.65 -1.02
N ASN A 443 22.66 -2.24 -1.33
CA ASN A 443 21.37 -1.69 -0.92
C ASN A 443 21.27 -1.53 0.60
N MET A 444 21.62 -2.56 1.38
CA MET A 444 21.51 -2.51 2.86
C MET A 444 22.39 -1.41 3.47
N LEU A 445 23.64 -1.27 3.02
CA LEU A 445 24.53 -0.22 3.52
C LEU A 445 24.04 1.18 3.17
N ILE A 446 23.52 1.36 1.95
CA ILE A 446 22.91 2.62 1.51
C ILE A 446 21.65 2.94 2.33
N LEU A 447 20.76 1.96 2.49
CA LEU A 447 19.50 2.08 3.22
C LEU A 447 19.72 2.43 4.70
N VAL A 448 20.65 1.76 5.38
CA VAL A 448 20.98 2.04 6.80
C VAL A 448 21.52 3.46 6.98
N LEU A 449 22.43 3.90 6.10
CA LEU A 449 22.96 5.26 6.17
C LEU A 449 21.89 6.31 5.81
N ALA A 450 21.06 6.05 4.81
CA ALA A 450 19.96 6.94 4.40
C ALA A 450 18.95 7.12 5.54
N HIS A 451 18.56 6.03 6.20
CA HIS A 451 17.74 6.07 7.41
C HIS A 451 18.39 6.95 8.47
N ALA A 452 19.62 6.64 8.89
CA ALA A 452 20.27 7.36 9.97
C ALA A 452 20.41 8.86 9.66
N ARG A 453 20.76 9.23 8.42
CA ARG A 453 20.87 10.63 8.00
C ARG A 453 19.53 11.34 7.94
N SER A 454 18.45 10.68 7.54
CA SER A 454 17.14 11.35 7.44
C SER A 454 16.41 11.45 8.78
N THR A 455 16.62 10.51 9.71
CA THR A 455 15.98 10.50 11.03
C THR A 455 16.83 11.12 12.14
N GLY A 456 18.17 11.09 11.99
CA GLY A 456 19.11 11.35 13.07
C GLY A 456 19.29 10.15 14.01
N ASP A 457 18.63 9.02 13.76
CA ASP A 457 18.69 7.82 14.59
C ASP A 457 19.78 6.84 14.11
N GLY A 458 20.86 6.74 14.90
CA GLY A 458 21.96 5.81 14.68
C GLY A 458 21.81 4.46 15.40
N SER A 459 20.65 4.14 15.98
CA SER A 459 20.45 2.92 16.78
C SER A 459 20.75 1.63 16.01
N LEU A 460 20.28 1.54 14.75
CA LEU A 460 20.56 0.39 13.88
C LEU A 460 22.07 0.23 13.61
N ILE A 461 22.76 1.34 13.35
CA ILE A 461 24.21 1.37 13.15
C ILE A 461 24.92 0.83 14.40
N GLY A 462 24.56 1.34 15.59
CA GLY A 462 25.15 0.91 16.85
C GLY A 462 24.94 -0.57 17.15
N LYS A 463 23.73 -1.08 16.91
CA LYS A 463 23.34 -2.46 17.20
C LYS A 463 23.98 -3.47 16.24
N TYR A 464 24.12 -3.12 14.95
CA TYR A 464 24.50 -4.07 13.89
C TYR A 464 25.83 -3.77 13.19
N TYR A 465 26.68 -2.89 13.74
CA TYR A 465 27.94 -2.46 13.11
C TYR A 465 28.78 -3.61 12.53
N ASN A 466 28.97 -4.70 13.27
CA ASN A 466 29.81 -5.83 12.82
C ASN A 466 29.23 -6.55 11.60
N LEU A 467 27.90 -6.66 11.52
CA LEU A 467 27.21 -7.24 10.37
C LEU A 467 27.37 -6.34 9.13
N LEU A 468 27.18 -5.02 9.30
CA LEU A 468 27.39 -4.03 8.23
C LEU A 468 28.84 -4.07 7.73
N LYS A 469 29.80 -4.16 8.66
CA LYS A 469 31.23 -4.28 8.35
C LYS A 469 31.51 -5.54 7.52
N GLN A 470 30.94 -6.69 7.88
CA GLN A 470 31.11 -7.94 7.13
C GLN A 470 30.66 -7.80 5.67
N TRP A 471 29.52 -7.15 5.44
CA TRP A 471 29.02 -6.90 4.08
C TRP A 471 29.92 -5.95 3.30
N ALA A 472 30.46 -4.91 3.94
CA ALA A 472 31.42 -4.01 3.31
C ALA A 472 32.73 -4.72 2.95
N ASP A 473 33.25 -5.61 3.82
CA ASP A 473 34.44 -6.42 3.53
C ASP A 473 34.22 -7.34 2.33
N TYR A 474 33.02 -7.94 2.21
CA TYR A 474 32.61 -8.69 1.04
C TYR A 474 32.59 -7.79 -0.23
N LEU A 475 32.01 -6.59 -0.16
CA LEU A 475 31.97 -5.66 -1.30
C LEU A 475 33.37 -5.23 -1.75
N VAL A 476 34.28 -4.92 -0.83
CA VAL A 476 35.68 -4.55 -1.16
C VAL A 476 36.34 -5.63 -2.03
N SER A 477 36.02 -6.89 -1.78
CA SER A 477 36.61 -8.03 -2.50
C SER A 477 35.91 -8.36 -3.82
N ASN A 478 34.65 -7.94 -4.01
CA ASN A 478 33.80 -8.46 -5.09
C ASN A 478 33.17 -7.37 -6.00
N ALA A 479 33.11 -6.11 -5.57
CA ALA A 479 32.30 -5.10 -6.25
C ALA A 479 32.82 -4.67 -7.63
N LEU A 480 34.13 -4.48 -7.80
CA LEU A 480 34.67 -3.85 -9.02
C LEU A 480 34.45 -4.70 -10.28
N ILE A 481 34.59 -6.02 -10.18
CA ILE A 481 34.45 -6.96 -11.30
C ILE A 481 33.36 -7.98 -10.93
N PRO A 482 32.07 -7.64 -11.07
CA PRO A 482 30.98 -8.56 -10.78
C PRO A 482 31.11 -9.82 -11.66
N GLY A 483 31.30 -10.99 -11.05
CA GLY A 483 31.44 -12.28 -11.76
C GLY A 483 30.08 -12.91 -12.05
N ASN A 484 29.69 -13.95 -11.31
CA ASN A 484 28.33 -14.50 -11.35
C ASN A 484 27.40 -13.70 -10.42
N GLN A 485 27.21 -12.40 -10.69
CA GLN A 485 26.46 -11.48 -9.82
C GLN A 485 25.38 -10.71 -10.59
N TYR A 486 24.15 -10.77 -10.10
CA TYR A 486 22.97 -10.21 -10.71
C TYR A 486 22.56 -8.93 -9.98
N SER A 487 22.06 -7.95 -10.73
CA SER A 487 21.33 -6.81 -10.17
C SER A 487 19.88 -7.19 -9.86
N ALA A 488 19.14 -6.30 -9.21
CA ALA A 488 17.70 -6.44 -8.98
C ALA A 488 16.93 -6.73 -10.29
N ASP A 489 17.44 -6.24 -11.41
CA ASP A 489 16.81 -6.32 -12.73
C ASP A 489 16.59 -7.77 -13.19
N ALA A 490 17.47 -8.70 -12.81
CA ALA A 490 17.31 -10.10 -13.18
C ALA A 490 16.15 -10.80 -12.47
N ARG A 491 15.65 -10.24 -11.36
CA ARG A 491 14.58 -10.86 -10.55
C ARG A 491 13.21 -10.77 -11.19
N ASP A 492 13.01 -9.83 -12.12
CA ASP A 492 11.73 -9.68 -12.81
C ASP A 492 11.55 -10.69 -13.96
N GLY A 493 12.54 -11.55 -14.21
CA GLY A 493 12.45 -12.67 -15.17
C GLY A 493 12.45 -12.26 -16.65
N ILE A 494 12.41 -10.95 -16.94
CA ILE A 494 12.41 -10.39 -18.30
C ILE A 494 13.82 -10.18 -18.83
N LEU A 495 14.78 -10.02 -17.92
CA LEU A 495 16.12 -9.57 -18.25
C LEU A 495 17.08 -10.76 -18.31
N VAL A 496 17.25 -11.29 -19.51
CA VAL A 496 18.41 -12.13 -19.88
C VAL A 496 19.61 -11.20 -20.01
N GLN A 497 20.22 -10.83 -18.90
CA GLN A 497 21.40 -9.96 -18.91
C GLN A 497 22.70 -10.78 -18.93
N SER A 498 23.78 -10.16 -19.39
CA SER A 498 25.11 -10.61 -18.96
C SER A 498 25.22 -10.37 -17.46
N HIS A 499 25.51 -11.43 -16.71
CA HIS A 499 25.65 -11.37 -15.24
C HIS A 499 27.06 -10.97 -14.80
N ALA A 500 27.98 -10.85 -15.76
CA ALA A 500 29.34 -10.45 -15.51
C ALA A 500 29.55 -8.99 -15.91
N ASN A 501 30.38 -8.30 -15.14
CA ASN A 501 30.90 -6.97 -15.47
C ASN A 501 29.81 -5.90 -15.65
N VAL A 502 28.66 -6.04 -14.98
CA VAL A 502 27.57 -5.05 -15.02
C VAL A 502 28.03 -3.76 -14.33
N THR A 503 28.18 -2.69 -15.13
CA THR A 503 28.75 -1.41 -14.70
C THR A 503 27.96 -0.79 -13.55
N ASN A 504 26.62 -0.80 -13.64
CA ASN A 504 25.75 -0.18 -12.64
C ASN A 504 25.68 -0.97 -11.32
N LEU A 505 25.89 -2.30 -11.36
CA LEU A 505 25.98 -3.15 -10.16
C LEU A 505 27.28 -2.91 -9.42
N ALA A 506 28.40 -2.82 -10.15
CA ALA A 506 29.69 -2.48 -9.58
C ALA A 506 29.66 -1.10 -8.89
N LEU A 507 29.02 -0.11 -9.54
CA LEU A 507 28.80 1.22 -8.99
C LEU A 507 28.07 1.16 -7.64
N LYS A 508 26.97 0.40 -7.55
CA LYS A 508 26.21 0.21 -6.30
C LYS A 508 27.09 -0.34 -5.18
N GLY A 509 27.89 -1.38 -5.46
CA GLY A 509 28.80 -1.96 -4.49
C GLY A 509 29.84 -0.95 -3.99
N ILE A 510 30.43 -0.16 -4.89
CA ILE A 510 31.42 0.87 -4.54
C ILE A 510 30.79 1.99 -3.69
N ILE A 511 29.58 2.43 -4.02
CA ILE A 511 28.81 3.38 -3.21
C ILE A 511 28.51 2.79 -1.82
N GLY A 512 28.15 1.50 -1.73
CA GLY A 512 27.95 0.80 -0.47
C GLY A 512 29.19 0.79 0.43
N ILE A 513 30.40 0.62 -0.15
CA ILE A 513 31.66 0.70 0.60
C ILE A 513 31.85 2.12 1.17
N GLN A 514 31.58 3.17 0.38
CA GLN A 514 31.66 4.54 0.86
C GLN A 514 30.61 4.84 1.94
N ALA A 515 29.40 4.28 1.81
CA ALA A 515 28.39 4.37 2.86
C ALA A 515 28.89 3.72 4.17
N MET A 516 29.60 2.58 4.09
CA MET A 516 30.23 1.99 5.28
C MET A 516 31.33 2.87 5.88
N ALA A 517 32.08 3.63 5.07
CA ALA A 517 33.06 4.58 5.58
C ALA A 517 32.40 5.65 6.47
N GLU A 518 31.26 6.18 6.05
CA GLU A 518 30.45 7.14 6.82
C GLU A 518 29.88 6.49 8.09
N VAL A 519 29.34 5.27 7.99
CA VAL A 519 28.88 4.48 9.14
C VAL A 519 30.00 4.27 10.17
N SER A 520 31.21 3.97 9.71
CA SER A 520 32.40 3.83 10.54
C SER A 520 32.79 5.14 11.24
N GLN A 521 32.69 6.26 10.52
CA GLN A 521 32.93 7.59 11.08
C GLN A 521 31.91 7.94 12.17
N ILE A 522 30.62 7.66 11.95
CA ILE A 522 29.53 7.83 12.92
C ILE A 522 29.80 7.02 14.20
N MET A 523 30.35 5.81 14.06
CA MET A 523 30.71 4.95 15.19
C MET A 523 32.04 5.30 15.87
N GLY A 524 32.76 6.31 15.38
CA GLY A 524 34.10 6.67 15.89
C GLY A 524 35.18 5.66 15.54
N LYS A 525 34.96 4.80 14.53
CA LYS A 525 35.90 3.78 14.04
C LYS A 525 36.78 4.37 12.94
N GLY A 526 37.64 5.32 13.31
CA GLY A 526 38.44 6.12 12.36
C GLY A 526 39.31 5.30 11.40
N THR A 527 39.91 4.19 11.86
CA THR A 527 40.69 3.29 11.00
C THR A 527 39.83 2.61 9.93
N ASP A 528 38.66 2.10 10.32
CA ASP A 528 37.72 1.49 9.37
C ASP A 528 37.23 2.52 8.35
N ALA A 529 36.88 3.73 8.82
CA ALA A 529 36.45 4.84 7.96
C ALA A 529 37.50 5.20 6.91
N GLN A 530 38.77 5.33 7.31
CA GLN A 530 39.88 5.63 6.40
C GLN A 530 40.11 4.49 5.39
N ASN A 531 40.09 3.24 5.85
CA ASN A 531 40.28 2.07 5.00
C ASN A 531 39.19 1.96 3.94
N TYR A 532 37.91 2.05 4.34
CA TYR A 532 36.80 1.98 3.40
C TYR A 532 36.76 3.18 2.44
N THR A 533 37.09 4.39 2.90
CA THR A 533 37.23 5.56 2.01
C THR A 533 38.32 5.34 0.96
N ALA A 534 39.48 4.82 1.37
CA ALA A 534 40.59 4.54 0.46
C ALA A 534 40.22 3.44 -0.56
N SER A 535 39.57 2.36 -0.10
CA SER A 535 39.06 1.31 -0.98
C SER A 535 38.02 1.84 -1.97
N ALA A 536 36.99 2.55 -1.50
CA ALA A 536 35.95 3.11 -2.36
C ALA A 536 36.54 4.07 -3.41
N THR A 537 37.48 4.94 -3.01
CA THR A 537 38.16 5.87 -3.93
C THR A 537 38.97 5.12 -4.99
N SER A 538 39.77 4.13 -4.59
CA SER A 538 40.58 3.34 -5.53
C SER A 538 39.73 2.51 -6.50
N LEU A 539 38.65 1.91 -5.99
CA LEU A 539 37.71 1.15 -6.81
C LEU A 539 36.95 2.06 -7.77
N MET A 540 36.53 3.25 -7.32
CA MET A 540 35.88 4.26 -8.17
C MET A 540 36.79 4.72 -9.31
N GLN A 541 38.06 5.01 -9.03
CA GLN A 541 39.04 5.37 -10.07
C GLN A 541 39.18 4.27 -11.13
N SER A 542 39.25 3.02 -10.70
CA SER A 542 39.32 1.87 -11.60
C SER A 542 38.02 1.69 -12.39
N TRP A 543 36.89 1.83 -11.71
CA TRP A 543 35.55 1.75 -12.29
C TRP A 543 35.36 2.82 -13.36
N VAL A 544 35.79 4.07 -13.17
CA VAL A 544 35.68 5.12 -14.20
C VAL A 544 36.39 4.72 -15.50
N GLY A 545 37.57 4.10 -15.41
CA GLY A 545 38.30 3.61 -16.57
C GLY A 545 37.62 2.43 -17.29
N LEU A 546 36.88 1.60 -16.54
CA LEU A 546 36.13 0.46 -17.06
C LEU A 546 34.70 0.82 -17.51
N ALA A 547 34.07 1.81 -16.90
CA ALA A 547 32.69 2.17 -17.15
C ALA A 547 32.53 3.08 -18.37
N SER A 548 33.54 3.89 -18.68
CA SER A 548 33.47 4.91 -19.72
C SER A 548 34.41 4.64 -20.89
N GLN A 549 33.89 4.72 -22.12
CA GLN A 549 34.69 4.69 -23.34
C GLN A 549 34.24 5.81 -24.29
N SER A 550 35.18 6.61 -24.79
CA SER A 550 34.90 7.72 -25.73
C SER A 550 33.81 8.70 -25.26
N GLY A 551 33.72 8.93 -23.94
CA GLY A 551 32.75 9.85 -23.34
C GLY A 551 31.34 9.28 -23.14
N ARG A 552 31.14 7.97 -23.32
CA ARG A 552 29.87 7.26 -23.09
C ARG A 552 30.02 6.21 -22.00
N LEU A 553 29.01 6.07 -21.14
CA LEU A 553 28.95 5.01 -20.16
C LEU A 553 28.46 3.71 -20.79
N ARG A 554 29.07 2.60 -20.38
CA ARG A 554 28.80 1.26 -20.89
C ARG A 554 27.89 0.49 -19.93
N TRP A 555 26.97 -0.32 -20.44
CA TRP A 555 26.13 -1.18 -19.59
C TRP A 555 26.95 -2.30 -18.93
N THR A 556 27.84 -2.93 -19.70
CA THR A 556 28.86 -3.88 -19.21
C THR A 556 30.26 -3.42 -19.62
N TYR A 557 31.32 -3.86 -18.93
CA TYR A 557 32.68 -3.42 -19.25
C TYR A 557 33.19 -3.85 -20.63
N ASP A 558 32.62 -4.92 -21.20
CA ASP A 558 33.16 -5.57 -22.41
C ASP A 558 32.41 -5.18 -23.70
N GLU A 559 31.30 -4.45 -23.60
CA GLU A 559 30.39 -4.21 -24.72
C GLU A 559 30.24 -2.72 -25.06
N SER A 560 29.84 -2.41 -26.30
CA SER A 560 29.48 -1.06 -26.74
C SER A 560 28.01 -0.72 -26.43
N THR A 561 27.49 -1.23 -25.32
CA THR A 561 26.10 -1.15 -24.86
C THR A 561 25.91 0.06 -23.94
N PHE A 562 24.67 0.50 -23.73
CA PHE A 562 24.35 1.58 -22.78
C PHE A 562 23.15 1.18 -21.92
N GLY A 563 22.95 1.85 -20.78
CA GLY A 563 21.79 1.63 -19.94
C GLY A 563 21.72 2.64 -18.81
N LEU A 564 20.63 2.63 -18.07
CA LEU A 564 20.36 3.58 -16.99
C LEU A 564 21.32 3.34 -15.82
N MET A 565 22.16 4.33 -15.51
CA MET A 565 23.03 4.32 -14.33
C MET A 565 22.27 4.78 -13.08
N TYR A 566 21.14 4.12 -12.79
CA TYR A 566 20.19 4.54 -11.75
C TYR A 566 20.80 4.57 -10.33
N ASN A 567 21.89 3.86 -10.08
CA ASN A 567 22.57 3.89 -8.77
C ASN A 567 23.38 5.17 -8.53
N LEU A 568 23.55 6.03 -9.54
CA LEU A 568 24.08 7.39 -9.35
C LEU A 568 23.25 8.23 -8.38
N LEU A 569 21.96 7.92 -8.22
CA LEU A 569 21.10 8.57 -7.24
C LEU A 569 21.64 8.39 -5.82
N ALA A 570 22.12 7.20 -5.44
CA ALA A 570 22.54 6.93 -4.07
C ALA A 570 23.71 7.82 -3.62
N ASP A 571 24.68 8.08 -4.50
CA ASP A 571 25.79 9.01 -4.20
C ASP A 571 25.29 10.44 -3.94
N LYS A 572 24.34 10.93 -4.76
CA LYS A 572 23.72 12.26 -4.58
C LYS A 572 22.84 12.34 -3.35
N LEU A 573 21.95 11.37 -3.18
CA LEU A 573 20.99 11.30 -2.08
C LEU A 573 21.71 11.26 -0.73
N LEU A 574 22.81 10.52 -0.66
CA LEU A 574 23.68 10.45 0.50
C LEU A 574 24.77 11.55 0.51
N GLN A 575 24.91 12.39 -0.52
CA GLN A 575 25.95 13.42 -0.57
C GLN A 575 27.37 12.86 -0.29
N LEU A 576 27.67 11.67 -0.80
CA LEU A 576 28.96 10.99 -0.56
C LEU A 576 30.11 11.64 -1.33
N ASN A 577 29.80 12.33 -2.44
CA ASN A 577 30.77 12.98 -3.31
C ASN A 577 31.86 12.02 -3.81
N LEU A 578 31.53 10.74 -3.98
CA LEU A 578 32.46 9.72 -4.45
C LEU A 578 32.53 9.71 -5.98
N VAL A 579 31.36 9.85 -6.63
CA VAL A 579 31.27 9.76 -8.10
C VAL A 579 31.70 11.10 -8.73
N PRO A 580 32.66 11.11 -9.68
CA PRO A 580 33.07 12.34 -10.34
C PRO A 580 31.94 13.00 -11.15
N ALA A 581 31.86 14.34 -11.12
CA ALA A 581 30.85 15.12 -11.86
C ALA A 581 30.83 14.82 -13.39
N SER A 582 31.97 14.42 -13.96
CA SER A 582 32.08 14.01 -15.36
C SER A 582 31.22 12.78 -15.69
N ILE A 583 30.97 11.89 -14.73
CA ILE A 583 30.14 10.69 -14.92
C ILE A 583 28.66 11.07 -15.06
N TYR A 584 28.16 11.95 -14.21
CA TYR A 584 26.79 12.49 -14.34
C TYR A 584 26.56 13.19 -15.68
N THR A 585 27.57 13.94 -16.14
CA THR A 585 27.54 14.63 -17.44
C THR A 585 27.57 13.61 -18.59
N ALA A 586 28.42 12.59 -18.51
CA ALA A 586 28.53 11.53 -19.51
C ALA A 586 27.26 10.69 -19.61
N GLU A 587 26.62 10.36 -18.48
CA GLU A 587 25.32 9.68 -18.45
C GLU A 587 24.27 10.54 -19.14
N SER A 588 24.15 11.82 -18.77
CA SER A 588 23.14 12.72 -19.33
C SER A 588 23.31 12.94 -20.83
N ALA A 589 24.56 13.03 -21.30
CA ALA A 589 24.87 13.07 -22.73
C ALA A 589 24.50 11.75 -23.43
N THR A 590 24.75 10.60 -22.79
CA THR A 590 24.38 9.28 -23.33
C THR A 590 22.86 9.16 -23.44
N LEU A 591 22.10 9.49 -22.39
CA LEU A 591 20.64 9.43 -22.39
C LEU A 591 20.03 10.43 -23.38
N SER A 592 20.57 11.65 -23.46
CA SER A 592 20.10 12.68 -24.39
C SER A 592 20.38 12.31 -25.85
N ASN A 593 21.53 11.71 -26.17
CA ASN A 593 21.82 11.26 -27.53
C ASN A 593 20.97 10.05 -27.96
N ASN A 594 20.41 9.33 -27.00
CA ASN A 594 19.43 8.27 -27.21
C ASN A 594 17.97 8.79 -27.13
N GLN A 595 17.76 10.11 -27.17
CA GLN A 595 16.44 10.76 -27.28
C GLN A 595 15.61 10.23 -28.45
N VAL A 596 14.28 10.33 -28.39
CA VAL A 596 13.36 9.23 -28.07
C VAL A 596 12.61 8.87 -29.36
N GLN A 597 12.60 7.60 -29.78
CA GLN A 597 11.61 7.06 -30.72
C GLN A 597 10.52 6.23 -30.01
N ALA A 598 10.56 6.12 -28.67
CA ALA A 598 9.69 5.25 -27.88
C ALA A 598 8.67 6.03 -27.03
N SER A 599 7.39 5.68 -27.16
CA SER A 599 6.27 6.47 -26.60
C SER A 599 6.25 6.60 -25.07
N PHE A 600 6.84 5.66 -24.34
CA PHE A 600 6.64 5.49 -22.90
C PHE A 600 7.91 5.45 -22.04
N GLY A 601 9.09 5.55 -22.64
CA GLY A 601 10.34 5.58 -21.86
C GLY A 601 11.59 5.25 -22.64
N LEU A 602 12.70 5.25 -21.91
CA LEU A 602 13.94 4.64 -22.38
C LEU A 602 14.01 3.19 -21.92
N SER A 603 14.67 2.36 -22.72
CA SER A 603 14.98 1.02 -22.28
C SER A 603 15.97 1.05 -21.12
N LEU A 604 15.83 0.10 -20.19
CA LEU A 604 16.73 -0.05 -19.05
C LEU A 604 18.19 -0.22 -19.52
N SER A 605 18.39 -1.03 -20.55
CA SER A 605 19.66 -1.22 -21.24
C SER A 605 19.44 -1.41 -22.73
N SER A 606 20.51 -1.32 -23.52
CA SER A 606 20.48 -1.62 -24.95
C SER A 606 20.29 -3.10 -25.27
N ASP A 607 20.57 -3.99 -24.30
CA ASP A 607 20.43 -5.44 -24.46
C ASP A 607 18.97 -5.90 -24.33
N ASN A 608 18.14 -5.07 -23.69
CA ASN A 608 16.71 -5.22 -23.67
C ASN A 608 16.05 -3.91 -24.08
N ALA A 609 16.08 -3.63 -25.38
CA ALA A 609 15.59 -2.39 -25.97
C ALA A 609 14.07 -2.17 -25.86
N SER A 610 13.29 -3.16 -25.39
CA SER A 610 11.84 -3.03 -25.24
C SER A 610 11.37 -2.79 -23.80
N ALA A 611 12.21 -3.01 -22.78
CA ALA A 611 11.80 -2.92 -21.37
C ALA A 611 12.10 -1.53 -20.75
N ALA A 612 11.06 -0.81 -20.37
CA ALA A 612 11.13 0.42 -19.58
C ALA A 612 10.84 0.12 -18.11
N ARG A 613 11.48 0.88 -17.23
CA ARG A 613 11.27 0.80 -15.78
C ARG A 613 11.00 2.16 -15.17
N SER A 614 9.81 2.37 -14.59
CA SER A 614 9.43 3.67 -14.03
C SER A 614 10.29 4.02 -12.81
N ASP A 615 10.57 3.05 -11.93
CA ASP A 615 11.42 3.23 -10.76
C ASP A 615 12.85 3.68 -11.12
N TRP A 616 13.54 2.91 -11.94
CA TRP A 616 14.91 3.21 -12.36
C TRP A 616 15.02 4.43 -13.27
N THR A 617 14.00 4.71 -14.09
CA THR A 617 13.95 5.94 -14.89
C THR A 617 13.88 7.17 -13.98
N LEU A 618 13.09 7.13 -12.90
CA LEU A 618 12.99 8.25 -11.97
C LEU A 618 14.24 8.42 -11.10
N PHE A 619 14.94 7.32 -10.80
CA PHE A 619 16.25 7.38 -10.16
C PHE A 619 17.26 8.09 -11.07
N SER A 620 17.34 7.71 -12.35
CA SER A 620 18.20 8.39 -13.33
C SER A 620 17.80 9.85 -13.55
N ALA A 621 16.50 10.17 -13.54
CA ALA A 621 16.01 11.54 -13.65
C ALA A 621 16.49 12.41 -12.47
N ALA A 622 16.41 11.90 -11.24
CA ALA A 622 16.93 12.57 -10.07
C ALA A 622 18.47 12.65 -10.07
N ALA A 623 19.14 11.65 -10.62
CA ALA A 623 20.59 11.64 -10.77
C ALA A 623 21.10 12.65 -11.82
N ALA A 624 20.29 13.06 -12.80
CA ALA A 624 20.69 14.02 -13.82
C ALA A 624 21.21 15.35 -13.21
N PRO A 625 22.29 15.95 -13.76
CA PRO A 625 22.82 17.24 -13.29
C PRO A 625 22.06 18.44 -13.87
N ASP A 626 21.19 18.24 -14.86
CA ASP A 626 20.44 19.29 -15.55
C ASP A 626 18.95 18.97 -15.67
N ASN A 627 18.13 20.01 -15.74
CA ASN A 627 16.67 19.88 -15.79
C ASN A 627 16.19 19.32 -17.14
N THR A 628 16.92 19.53 -18.23
CA THR A 628 16.52 19.08 -19.57
C THR A 628 16.51 17.56 -19.63
N THR A 629 17.60 16.92 -19.19
CA THR A 629 17.72 15.46 -19.11
C THR A 629 16.72 14.88 -18.09
N ARG A 630 16.55 15.53 -16.93
CA ARG A 630 15.55 15.12 -15.94
C ARG A 630 14.14 15.09 -16.53
N ASP A 631 13.71 16.18 -17.15
CA ASP A 631 12.35 16.31 -17.67
C ASP A 631 12.12 15.40 -18.88
N LEU A 632 13.17 15.15 -19.68
CA LEU A 632 13.18 14.16 -20.75
C LEU A 632 12.86 12.75 -20.24
N LEU A 633 13.35 12.38 -19.05
CA LEU A 633 13.11 11.06 -18.44
C LEU A 633 11.74 10.98 -17.75
N ILE A 634 11.30 12.08 -17.12
CA ILE A 634 10.01 12.14 -16.42
C ILE A 634 8.82 12.08 -17.39
N ALA A 635 8.89 12.81 -18.51
CA ALA A 635 7.73 12.98 -19.39
C ALA A 635 7.19 11.66 -19.98
N PRO A 636 8.01 10.73 -20.50
CA PRO A 636 7.51 9.46 -21.03
C PRO A 636 6.90 8.54 -19.97
N VAL A 637 7.45 8.52 -18.74
CA VAL A 637 6.86 7.78 -17.61
C VAL A 637 5.48 8.34 -17.28
N ARG A 638 5.33 9.67 -17.27
CA ARG A 638 4.03 10.33 -17.12
C ARG A 638 3.10 9.97 -18.26
N ASN A 639 3.56 9.96 -19.51
CA ASN A 639 2.76 9.55 -20.66
C ASN A 639 2.23 8.13 -20.52
N HIS A 640 3.04 7.19 -19.99
CA HIS A 640 2.58 5.84 -19.69
C HIS A 640 1.51 5.86 -18.60
N ALA A 641 1.81 6.50 -17.47
CA ALA A 641 0.90 6.64 -16.33
C ALA A 641 -0.42 7.30 -16.71
N SER A 642 -0.44 8.20 -17.71
CA SER A 642 -1.64 8.90 -18.18
C SER A 642 -2.24 8.32 -19.47
N SER A 643 -1.65 7.24 -20.01
CA SER A 643 -2.07 6.72 -21.32
C SER A 643 -3.47 6.14 -21.28
N ASN A 644 -3.90 5.62 -20.12
CA ASN A 644 -5.12 4.86 -19.88
C ASN A 644 -5.37 3.67 -20.83
N LEU A 645 -4.33 3.16 -21.52
CA LEU A 645 -4.48 2.09 -22.51
C LEU A 645 -4.22 0.70 -21.94
N THR A 646 -3.49 0.59 -20.84
CA THR A 646 -2.90 -0.66 -20.37
C THR A 646 -3.64 -1.21 -19.15
N VAL A 647 -3.95 -2.51 -19.14
CA VAL A 647 -4.62 -3.21 -18.02
C VAL A 647 -3.85 -3.02 -16.71
N GLY A 648 -4.58 -2.90 -15.60
CA GLY A 648 -4.03 -3.00 -14.25
C GLY A 648 -3.56 -1.67 -13.66
N THR A 649 -3.05 -1.78 -12.43
CA THR A 649 -2.43 -0.68 -11.70
C THR A 649 -1.11 -0.27 -12.35
N PHE A 650 -0.66 0.97 -12.11
CA PHE A 650 0.52 1.51 -12.78
C PHE A 650 1.78 0.68 -12.44
N PRO A 651 2.39 0.00 -13.45
CA PRO A 651 3.44 -0.98 -13.21
C PRO A 651 4.84 -0.36 -13.14
N THR A 652 5.75 -1.10 -12.50
CA THR A 652 7.18 -0.73 -12.53
C THR A 652 7.83 -1.07 -13.86
N LEU A 653 7.39 -2.14 -14.52
CA LEU A 653 8.02 -2.71 -15.71
C LEU A 653 7.02 -2.83 -16.87
N TYR A 654 7.33 -2.19 -17.99
CA TYR A 654 6.43 -2.10 -19.15
C TYR A 654 7.20 -1.93 -20.45
N ASP A 655 6.50 -2.12 -21.57
CA ASP A 655 7.09 -2.00 -22.89
C ASP A 655 7.27 -0.53 -23.29
N VAL A 656 8.48 -0.16 -23.74
CA VAL A 656 8.84 1.24 -24.08
C VAL A 656 7.97 1.83 -25.20
N GLN A 657 7.42 1.00 -26.09
CA GLN A 657 6.63 1.44 -27.25
C GLN A 657 5.13 1.35 -27.02
N THR A 658 4.67 0.21 -26.49
CA THR A 658 3.25 -0.11 -26.35
C THR A 658 2.69 0.19 -24.96
N GLY A 659 3.56 0.32 -23.95
CA GLY A 659 3.18 0.53 -22.56
C GLY A 659 2.60 -0.71 -21.90
N LEU A 660 2.44 -1.81 -22.63
CA LEU A 660 1.92 -3.05 -22.07
C LEU A 660 2.84 -3.51 -20.94
N THR A 661 2.26 -3.95 -19.82
CA THR A 661 3.04 -4.60 -18.77
C THR A 661 3.79 -5.77 -19.40
N GLN A 662 5.08 -5.87 -19.09
CA GLN A 662 5.88 -7.01 -19.56
C GLN A 662 5.99 -8.09 -18.48
N ALA A 663 5.62 -7.78 -17.25
CA ALA A 663 5.71 -8.71 -16.15
C ALA A 663 4.56 -9.74 -16.19
N ALA A 664 4.72 -10.87 -15.47
CA ALA A 664 3.78 -11.99 -15.46
C ALA A 664 2.34 -11.53 -15.07
N PRO A 665 1.27 -12.30 -15.38
CA PRO A 665 -0.05 -11.98 -14.83
C PRO A 665 0.02 -11.71 -13.33
N ASN A 666 -0.62 -10.64 -12.86
CA ASN A 666 -0.69 -10.19 -11.45
C ASN A 666 0.48 -9.33 -10.95
N THR A 667 1.35 -8.79 -11.81
CA THR A 667 2.57 -8.04 -11.43
C THR A 667 2.47 -6.52 -11.69
N PHE A 668 1.36 -5.93 -11.24
CA PHE A 668 1.05 -4.52 -11.57
C PHE A 668 1.43 -3.55 -10.44
N ALA A 669 0.88 -3.74 -9.23
CA ALA A 669 1.13 -2.83 -8.13
C ALA A 669 2.50 -3.13 -7.54
N SER A 670 3.28 -2.13 -7.09
CA SER A 670 4.47 -2.42 -6.26
C SER A 670 4.83 -1.22 -5.39
N PRO A 671 5.29 -1.42 -4.13
CA PRO A 671 5.84 -0.35 -3.31
C PRO A 671 7.03 0.37 -3.96
N ALA A 672 7.72 -0.27 -4.91
CA ALA A 672 8.81 0.33 -5.68
C ALA A 672 8.40 1.61 -6.42
N GLN A 673 7.11 1.86 -6.64
CA GLN A 673 6.61 3.15 -7.13
C GLN A 673 6.89 4.33 -6.19
N GLY A 674 7.38 4.09 -4.97
CA GLY A 674 7.97 5.13 -4.13
C GLY A 674 9.14 5.87 -4.81
N ALA A 675 9.76 5.28 -5.84
CA ALA A 675 10.73 5.94 -6.70
C ALA A 675 10.19 7.20 -7.40
N MET A 676 8.88 7.39 -7.54
CA MET A 676 8.31 8.64 -8.04
C MET A 676 8.73 9.85 -7.20
N PHE A 677 9.10 9.67 -5.92
CA PHE A 677 9.58 10.73 -5.04
C PHE A 677 11.09 11.04 -5.17
N SER A 678 11.81 10.42 -6.11
CA SER A 678 13.28 10.54 -6.23
C SER A 678 13.81 11.96 -6.29
N VAL A 679 13.15 12.86 -7.03
CA VAL A 679 13.60 14.26 -7.14
C VAL A 679 13.27 15.04 -5.87
N LEU A 680 12.13 14.77 -5.22
CA LEU A 680 11.78 15.38 -3.93
C LEU A 680 12.71 14.95 -2.80
N ALA A 681 13.12 13.68 -2.79
CA ALA A 681 13.97 13.12 -1.74
C ALA A 681 15.35 13.78 -1.66
N LEU A 682 15.86 14.34 -2.77
CA LEU A 682 17.11 15.10 -2.79
C LEU A 682 17.07 16.37 -1.92
N ASN A 683 15.88 16.89 -1.62
CA ASN A 683 15.68 18.07 -0.79
C ASN A 683 15.41 17.73 0.69
N VAL A 684 15.42 16.45 1.07
CA VAL A 684 15.28 16.03 2.46
C VAL A 684 16.57 16.37 3.21
N ALA A 685 16.45 17.14 4.29
CA ALA A 685 17.60 17.60 5.04
C ALA A 685 18.22 16.47 5.88
N ASN A 686 19.54 16.35 5.81
CA ASN A 686 20.30 15.48 6.72
C ASN A 686 20.20 16.00 8.16
N GLN A 687 19.96 15.08 9.09
CA GLN A 687 19.94 15.29 10.52
C GLN A 687 21.28 14.91 11.14
N THR A 688 21.56 15.46 12.32
CA THR A 688 22.72 15.01 13.11
C THR A 688 22.43 13.64 13.71
N ILE A 689 23.29 12.68 13.41
CA ILE A 689 23.10 11.27 13.81
C ILE A 689 23.54 11.07 15.26
N VAL A 690 22.68 10.45 16.06
CA VAL A 690 22.95 10.08 17.45
C VAL A 690 22.93 8.56 17.57
N VAL A 691 24.04 7.99 18.06
CA VAL A 691 24.13 6.55 18.38
C VAL A 691 24.00 6.36 19.90
N PRO A 692 22.96 5.67 20.40
CA PRO A 692 22.82 5.38 21.82
C PRO A 692 24.03 4.62 22.38
N GLY A 693 24.61 5.11 23.48
CA GLY A 693 25.72 4.46 24.18
C GLY A 693 27.13 4.80 23.67
N ASN A 694 27.29 5.53 22.56
CA ASN A 694 28.61 5.89 22.00
C ASN A 694 29.10 7.31 22.39
N LEU A 695 28.75 7.78 23.60
CA LEU A 695 29.30 9.02 24.16
C LEU A 695 30.78 8.85 24.51
N THR A 696 31.65 8.89 23.51
CA THR A 696 33.09 9.03 23.71
C THR A 696 33.42 10.50 24.00
N THR A 697 33.74 10.72 25.27
CA THR A 697 34.48 11.84 25.88
C THR A 697 35.13 12.85 24.91
N GLY A 698 34.57 14.06 24.84
CA GLY A 698 35.27 15.24 24.35
C GLY A 698 36.19 15.84 25.42
N GLY A 699 37.51 15.85 25.14
CA GLY A 699 38.51 16.84 25.59
C GLY A 699 38.70 17.08 27.10
N ALA A 700 39.69 16.43 27.70
CA ALA A 700 40.23 16.82 28.99
C ALA A 700 41.24 17.99 28.84
N SER A 701 40.86 19.18 29.31
CA SER A 701 41.81 20.21 29.74
C SER A 701 42.04 20.10 31.26
N THR A 702 43.31 20.18 31.65
CA THR A 702 43.86 20.08 32.99
C THR A 702 43.31 21.12 33.99
N ALA A 703 42.92 20.69 35.19
CA ALA A 703 43.28 21.30 36.49
C ALA A 703 42.55 20.65 37.70
N GLY A 704 43.29 20.38 38.77
CA GLY A 704 42.85 20.63 40.16
C GLY A 704 42.23 19.48 40.95
N SER A 705 42.98 18.98 41.94
CA SER A 705 42.54 18.01 42.96
C SER A 705 41.36 18.48 43.81
N GLY A 706 40.42 17.58 44.13
CA GLY A 706 39.51 17.77 45.26
C GLY A 706 38.33 16.81 45.31
N GLY A 707 38.36 15.88 46.28
CA GLY A 707 37.19 15.46 47.07
C GLY A 707 36.08 14.64 46.38
N SER A 708 36.01 13.36 46.73
CA SER A 708 34.90 12.44 46.48
C SER A 708 33.56 12.92 47.07
N LYS A 709 32.55 13.18 46.23
CA LYS A 709 31.11 13.03 46.56
C LYS A 709 30.29 12.71 45.30
N ALA A 710 29.35 11.77 45.46
CA ALA A 710 28.44 11.24 44.44
C ALA A 710 27.63 12.34 43.73
N LYS A 711 27.44 12.22 42.40
CA LYS A 711 26.61 13.13 41.59
C LYS A 711 25.23 12.53 41.34
N SER A 712 24.20 13.31 41.65
CA SER A 712 22.79 13.10 41.32
C SER A 712 22.45 13.62 39.93
N HIS A 713 21.44 13.00 39.31
CA HIS A 713 20.84 13.38 38.03
C HIS A 713 20.46 14.86 37.95
N THR A 714 21.19 15.64 37.13
CA THR A 714 20.93 17.08 36.90
C THR A 714 20.39 17.36 35.48
N GLY A 715 20.11 16.31 34.69
CA GLY A 715 19.48 16.46 33.35
C GLY A 715 17.95 16.65 33.37
N ALA A 716 17.28 16.34 34.48
CA ALA A 716 15.81 16.36 34.58
C ALA A 716 15.22 17.68 35.16
N ILE A 717 16.07 18.61 35.61
CA ILE A 717 15.61 19.82 36.33
C ILE A 717 15.53 21.05 35.41
N VAL A 718 16.20 21.06 34.25
CA VAL A 718 16.14 22.21 33.32
C VAL A 718 14.94 22.14 32.36
N GLY A 719 14.41 20.96 32.05
CA GLY A 719 13.19 20.79 31.23
C GLY A 719 11.88 21.15 31.97
N GLY A 720 11.82 20.87 33.28
CA GLY A 720 10.64 21.18 34.10
C GLY A 720 10.43 22.67 34.37
N VAL A 721 11.51 23.46 34.43
CA VAL A 721 11.42 24.91 34.69
C VAL A 721 10.92 25.66 33.45
N ILE A 722 11.32 25.24 32.24
CA ILE A 722 10.88 25.88 31.00
C ILE A 722 9.40 25.55 30.70
N ALA A 723 8.98 24.30 30.91
CA ALA A 723 7.57 23.90 30.80
C ALA A 723 6.68 24.56 31.88
N GLY A 724 7.20 24.70 33.10
CA GLY A 724 6.50 25.39 34.20
C GLY A 724 6.32 26.89 33.96
N ILE A 725 7.34 27.57 33.42
CA ILE A 725 7.24 29.01 33.08
C ILE A 725 6.27 29.23 31.90
N ALA A 726 6.28 28.36 30.90
CA ALA A 726 5.32 28.42 29.79
C ALA A 726 3.88 28.17 30.24
N ALA A 727 3.65 27.22 31.15
CA ALA A 727 2.34 26.96 31.75
C ALA A 727 1.87 28.13 32.63
N LEU A 728 2.76 28.75 33.41
CA LEU A 728 2.42 29.92 34.22
C LEU A 728 2.14 31.17 33.37
N LEU A 729 2.82 31.33 32.24
CA LEU A 729 2.51 32.38 31.26
C LEU A 729 1.16 32.15 30.58
N LEU A 730 0.83 30.91 30.22
CA LEU A 730 -0.49 30.54 29.68
C LEU A 730 -1.61 30.77 30.69
N ILE A 731 -1.40 30.40 31.96
CA ILE A 731 -2.34 30.68 33.05
C ILE A 731 -2.47 32.20 33.26
N GLY A 732 -1.38 32.95 33.19
CA GLY A 732 -1.40 34.42 33.25
C GLY A 732 -2.23 35.05 32.12
N VAL A 733 -2.09 34.55 30.89
CA VAL A 733 -2.88 35.00 29.72
C VAL A 733 -4.36 34.64 29.88
N VAL A 734 -4.68 33.44 30.38
CA VAL A 734 -6.06 33.02 30.67
C VAL A 734 -6.67 33.88 31.79
N VAL A 735 -5.93 34.16 32.86
CA VAL A 735 -6.39 35.05 33.95
C VAL A 735 -6.58 36.49 33.47
N ILE A 736 -5.74 36.99 32.57
CA ILE A 736 -5.92 38.32 31.95
C ILE A 736 -7.16 38.33 31.04
N PHE A 737 -7.41 37.24 30.29
CA PHE A 737 -8.57 37.11 29.42
C PHE A 737 -9.88 37.01 30.23
N LEU A 738 -9.88 36.26 31.34
CA LEU A 738 -11.00 36.17 32.28
C LEU A 738 -11.21 37.49 33.04
N ARG A 739 -10.14 38.20 33.43
CA ARG A 739 -10.22 39.54 34.03
C ARG A 739 -10.71 40.61 33.05
N ARG A 740 -10.44 40.49 31.76
CA ARG A 740 -10.99 41.38 30.71
C ARG A 740 -12.46 41.07 30.43
N ARG A 741 -12.88 39.81 30.54
CA ARG A 741 -14.28 39.39 30.44
C ARG A 741 -15.11 39.84 31.66
N ALA A 742 -14.52 39.87 32.85
CA ALA A 742 -15.16 40.30 34.09
C ALA A 742 -15.28 41.83 34.28
N ARG A 743 -14.78 42.66 33.35
CA ARG A 743 -14.86 44.14 33.40
C ARG A 743 -16.00 44.73 32.56
N LYS A 744 -16.89 43.90 32.01
CA LYS A 744 -18.13 44.34 31.38
C LYS A 744 -19.28 43.62 32.05
N GLU A 745 -19.95 44.30 32.97
CA GLU A 745 -21.36 44.16 33.43
C GLU A 745 -21.49 45.02 34.71
N PRO A 746 -22.48 45.94 34.82
CA PRO A 746 -22.69 46.78 36.00
C PRO A 746 -23.65 46.17 37.04
N SER A 747 -23.17 46.09 38.29
CA SER A 747 -23.81 46.25 39.62
C SER A 747 -25.30 45.89 39.87
N ALA A 748 -25.52 45.02 40.88
CA ALA A 748 -26.34 45.20 42.12
C ALA A 748 -26.73 43.79 42.69
N ASN A 749 -26.14 43.31 43.80
CA ASN A 749 -26.58 43.38 45.22
C ASN A 749 -27.91 42.62 45.49
N ASP A 750 -28.08 41.65 46.41
CA ASP A 750 -27.49 41.40 47.74
C ASP A 750 -27.62 39.92 48.21
N GLU A 751 -26.68 39.49 49.09
CA GLU A 751 -26.78 38.62 50.30
C GLU A 751 -27.49 37.23 50.26
N PHE A 752 -27.07 36.12 50.90
CA PHE A 752 -26.16 35.82 52.02
C PHE A 752 -25.81 34.29 52.03
N GLU A 753 -24.71 33.94 52.72
CA GLU A 753 -24.08 32.66 53.13
C GLU A 753 -24.62 31.26 52.76
N ALA A 754 -23.68 30.38 52.39
CA ALA A 754 -23.80 28.93 52.34
C ALA A 754 -22.99 28.27 53.49
N PRO A 755 -23.49 27.19 54.13
CA PRO A 755 -22.65 26.32 54.96
C PRO A 755 -22.08 25.12 54.18
N THR A 756 -20.86 24.77 54.56
CA THR A 756 -19.95 23.73 54.03
C THR A 756 -20.44 22.28 54.09
N PRO A 757 -19.83 21.35 53.32
CA PRO A 757 -20.31 20.00 53.07
C PRO A 757 -19.70 18.92 53.99
N THR A 758 -20.45 17.84 54.22
CA THR A 758 -19.91 16.52 54.58
C THR A 758 -20.68 15.37 53.90
N PRO A 759 -20.03 14.22 53.64
CA PRO A 759 -20.40 13.26 52.58
C PRO A 759 -21.28 12.11 53.08
N TYR A 760 -22.05 11.48 52.19
CA TYR A 760 -22.66 10.18 52.51
C TYR A 760 -22.79 9.23 51.31
N GLN A 761 -22.62 7.93 51.64
CA GLN A 761 -22.42 6.75 50.80
C GLN A 761 -23.72 6.14 50.24
N TYR A 762 -23.55 5.34 49.18
CA TYR A 762 -24.55 4.47 48.53
C TYR A 762 -25.24 3.47 49.47
N PRO A 763 -26.44 2.99 49.11
CA PRO A 763 -26.57 1.53 48.92
C PRO A 763 -27.49 1.06 47.76
N MET A 764 -27.17 -0.16 47.30
CA MET A 764 -27.95 -1.03 46.41
C MET A 764 -29.34 -1.36 46.95
N ALA A 765 -30.26 -1.76 46.06
CA ALA A 765 -31.48 -2.47 46.43
C ALA A 765 -31.67 -3.73 45.57
N GLN A 766 -31.67 -4.88 46.24
CA GLN A 766 -32.24 -6.15 45.77
C GLN A 766 -33.72 -6.25 46.20
N GLN A 767 -34.54 -6.73 45.26
CA GLN A 767 -35.57 -7.77 45.36
C GLN A 767 -36.47 -7.91 46.62
N SER A 768 -37.79 -7.98 46.39
CA SER A 768 -38.71 -8.80 47.19
C SER A 768 -39.95 -9.21 46.39
N ASP A 769 -40.27 -10.50 46.49
CA ASP A 769 -41.35 -11.27 45.85
C ASP A 769 -42.80 -10.93 46.30
N GLY A 770 -43.79 -11.42 45.52
CA GLY A 770 -45.17 -11.56 45.99
C GLY A 770 -46.25 -12.04 44.97
N ALA A 771 -46.38 -13.37 44.82
CA ALA A 771 -47.62 -14.18 44.75
C ALA A 771 -48.62 -14.18 43.54
N THR A 772 -48.51 -15.25 42.72
CA THR A 772 -49.49 -16.34 42.35
C THR A 772 -50.93 -16.17 41.77
N PHE A 773 -51.14 -17.01 40.72
CA PHE A 773 -52.32 -17.81 40.26
C PHE A 773 -53.44 -17.23 39.38
N GLY A 774 -53.69 -17.88 38.22
CA GLY A 774 -54.98 -17.84 37.51
C GLY A 774 -54.96 -18.25 36.01
N SER A 775 -55.38 -19.48 35.70
CA SER A 775 -55.68 -20.02 34.37
C SER A 775 -56.99 -19.44 33.77
N THR A 776 -57.08 -19.25 32.45
CA THR A 776 -58.15 -19.77 31.53
C THR A 776 -58.17 -19.08 30.15
N ASN A 777 -58.25 -19.89 29.10
CA ASN A 777 -58.75 -19.54 27.75
C ASN A 777 -60.30 -19.38 27.81
N PRO A 778 -60.97 -18.58 26.93
CA PRO A 778 -61.31 -19.04 25.57
C PRO A 778 -61.41 -17.94 24.48
N GLY A 779 -61.41 -18.37 23.20
CA GLY A 779 -61.63 -17.52 22.01
C GLY A 779 -63.08 -17.03 21.82
N PRO A 780 -63.37 -16.30 20.73
CA PRO A 780 -64.24 -16.90 19.71
C PRO A 780 -63.91 -16.53 18.24
N SER A 781 -64.31 -17.45 17.36
CA SER A 781 -64.44 -17.40 15.89
C SER A 781 -65.57 -16.48 15.43
N PHE A 782 -65.52 -15.95 14.20
CA PHE A 782 -66.66 -15.89 13.24
C PHE A 782 -66.18 -15.57 11.81
N LEU A 783 -66.52 -16.45 10.87
CA LEU A 783 -66.60 -16.22 9.40
C LEU A 783 -68.01 -15.70 9.04
N PRO A 784 -68.25 -15.22 7.80
CA PRO A 784 -69.01 -16.06 6.87
C PRO A 784 -68.59 -15.99 5.37
N ASP A 785 -69.24 -16.89 4.61
CA ASP A 785 -68.96 -17.49 3.29
C ASP A 785 -69.15 -16.67 1.97
N SER A 786 -68.35 -17.04 0.95
CA SER A 786 -68.57 -17.38 -0.50
C SER A 786 -69.94 -17.15 -1.20
N PRO A 787 -70.11 -17.13 -2.58
CA PRO A 787 -69.37 -17.93 -3.58
C PRO A 787 -69.21 -17.42 -5.06
N SER A 788 -68.29 -18.09 -5.79
CA SER A 788 -68.32 -18.58 -7.19
C SER A 788 -68.54 -17.68 -8.43
N SER A 789 -67.60 -17.71 -9.39
CA SER A 789 -67.77 -18.40 -10.70
C SER A 789 -66.56 -18.20 -11.65
N GLN A 790 -66.02 -19.30 -12.19
CA GLN A 790 -65.20 -19.32 -13.41
C GLN A 790 -66.11 -19.46 -14.65
N PRO A 791 -65.58 -19.20 -15.86
CA PRO A 791 -65.23 -20.36 -16.68
C PRO A 791 -63.86 -20.28 -17.38
N SER A 792 -63.35 -21.49 -17.58
CA SER A 792 -62.09 -21.96 -18.15
C SER A 792 -61.92 -21.69 -19.65
N ARG A 793 -60.66 -21.65 -20.12
CA ARG A 793 -60.20 -22.47 -21.26
C ARG A 793 -58.68 -22.72 -21.22
N THR A 794 -58.38 -24.02 -21.29
CA THR A 794 -57.14 -24.82 -21.50
C THR A 794 -56.27 -24.33 -22.67
N PHE A 795 -54.94 -24.55 -22.73
CA PHE A 795 -54.13 -25.79 -22.78
C PHE A 795 -52.68 -25.43 -22.36
N GLY A 796 -51.78 -26.28 -21.86
CA GLY A 796 -51.69 -27.71 -21.58
C GLY A 796 -50.29 -27.96 -20.97
N SER A 797 -50.23 -28.79 -19.93
CA SER A 797 -49.01 -29.17 -19.17
C SER A 797 -48.02 -29.96 -20.02
N SER A 798 -46.73 -30.12 -19.68
CA SER A 798 -46.27 -30.96 -18.57
C SER A 798 -44.75 -30.90 -18.35
N ILE A 799 -44.38 -30.86 -17.05
CA ILE A 799 -43.06 -31.06 -16.41
C ILE A 799 -42.65 -32.56 -16.58
N PRO A 800 -41.36 -32.98 -16.61
CA PRO A 800 -40.63 -33.26 -15.36
C PRO A 800 -39.13 -32.93 -15.31
N SER A 801 -38.74 -32.41 -14.15
CA SER A 801 -37.50 -32.52 -13.38
C SER A 801 -36.43 -33.51 -13.85
N ASN A 802 -35.15 -33.10 -13.79
CA ASN A 802 -34.13 -33.81 -13.00
C ASN A 802 -32.83 -33.02 -12.79
N LYS A 803 -32.27 -33.19 -11.58
CA LYS A 803 -30.93 -32.79 -11.12
C LYS A 803 -29.85 -33.48 -11.94
N THR A 804 -28.79 -32.76 -12.35
CA THR A 804 -27.41 -33.27 -12.26
C THR A 804 -26.35 -32.17 -12.29
N THR A 805 -25.42 -32.32 -11.37
CA THR A 805 -24.04 -31.81 -11.23
C THR A 805 -23.30 -31.53 -12.55
N LEU A 806 -22.55 -30.41 -12.60
CA LEU A 806 -21.54 -30.15 -13.63
C LEU A 806 -20.14 -30.06 -13.01
N LEU A 807 -19.32 -31.04 -13.40
CA LEU A 807 -17.86 -31.05 -13.28
C LEU A 807 -17.24 -30.69 -14.64
N SER A 808 -16.03 -30.16 -14.53
CA SER A 808 -15.15 -29.59 -15.55
C SER A 808 -14.59 -30.54 -16.62
N GLN A 809 -14.02 -29.90 -17.66
CA GLN A 809 -12.99 -30.33 -18.62
C GLN A 809 -13.44 -31.03 -19.92
N ASN A 810 -13.29 -30.37 -21.07
CA ASN A 810 -12.06 -30.33 -21.90
C ASN A 810 -12.33 -30.06 -23.41
N ARG A 811 -11.37 -29.32 -23.96
CA ARG A 811 -11.03 -28.94 -25.36
C ARG A 811 -11.35 -29.95 -26.47
N PHE A 812 -11.67 -29.44 -27.67
CA PHE A 812 -11.36 -30.05 -28.98
C PHE A 812 -11.00 -28.98 -30.06
N PRO A 813 -10.26 -29.36 -31.14
CA PRO A 813 -9.32 -28.52 -31.93
C PRO A 813 -9.88 -28.01 -33.28
N PRO A 814 -9.12 -27.17 -34.05
CA PRO A 814 -9.57 -26.65 -35.33
C PRO A 814 -9.09 -27.48 -36.54
N GLY A 815 -9.96 -27.60 -37.54
CA GLY A 815 -9.66 -28.05 -38.91
C GLY A 815 -9.67 -26.90 -39.93
N PRO A 816 -9.08 -27.09 -41.13
CA PRO A 816 -8.56 -26.00 -41.99
C PRO A 816 -9.45 -25.68 -43.20
N LEU A 817 -9.16 -24.59 -43.93
CA LEU A 817 -9.27 -24.48 -45.41
C LEU A 817 -8.72 -23.14 -45.97
N SER A 818 -7.66 -23.26 -46.79
CA SER A 818 -7.38 -22.68 -48.13
C SER A 818 -7.46 -21.18 -48.46
N ALA A 819 -6.34 -20.67 -49.02
CA ALA A 819 -6.33 -19.88 -50.27
C ALA A 819 -4.98 -20.03 -51.03
N THR A 820 -5.08 -20.06 -52.36
CA THR A 820 -4.12 -20.52 -53.38
C THR A 820 -3.35 -19.42 -54.12
N SER A 821 -2.18 -19.76 -54.68
CA SER A 821 -1.60 -19.40 -56.02
C SER A 821 -0.07 -19.22 -55.90
N SER A 822 0.82 -19.51 -56.85
CA SER A 822 0.89 -20.29 -58.10
C SER A 822 2.38 -20.32 -58.49
N GLN A 823 2.88 -21.49 -58.94
CA GLN A 823 4.23 -21.75 -59.49
C GLN A 823 4.37 -21.28 -60.98
N PRO A 824 5.40 -21.67 -61.82
CA PRO A 824 6.78 -22.22 -61.62
C PRO A 824 7.89 -21.60 -62.54
N ALA A 825 9.18 -21.99 -62.39
CA ALA A 825 9.91 -22.90 -63.33
C ALA A 825 11.46 -22.79 -63.40
N SER A 826 12.08 -23.99 -63.45
CA SER A 826 13.36 -24.42 -64.11
C SER A 826 14.71 -24.17 -63.40
N SER A 827 15.76 -25.02 -63.50
CA SER A 827 15.98 -26.48 -63.68
C SER A 827 17.51 -26.76 -63.71
N HIS A 828 17.93 -27.96 -63.25
CA HIS A 828 19.13 -28.77 -63.61
C HIS A 828 20.49 -28.67 -62.84
N GLU A 829 20.65 -29.59 -61.85
CA GLU A 829 21.49 -30.82 -61.82
C GLU A 829 23.07 -30.83 -61.71
N PRO A 830 23.72 -31.95 -61.24
CA PRO A 830 24.70 -32.00 -60.12
C PRO A 830 26.11 -32.58 -60.54
N PRO A 831 27.06 -33.04 -59.65
CA PRO A 831 26.95 -34.24 -58.77
C PRO A 831 27.77 -34.32 -57.42
N SER A 832 27.34 -35.25 -56.56
CA SER A 832 28.11 -36.21 -55.73
C SER A 832 28.42 -36.04 -54.21
N SER A 833 27.83 -36.99 -53.46
CA SER A 833 28.35 -37.81 -52.33
C SER A 833 28.31 -37.32 -50.87
N GLY A 834 27.61 -38.10 -50.01
CA GLY A 834 27.99 -38.31 -48.59
C GLY A 834 26.93 -38.14 -47.49
N ARG A 835 26.24 -39.25 -47.12
CA ARG A 835 25.65 -39.61 -45.79
C ARG A 835 24.72 -38.62 -45.02
N ARG A 836 23.42 -38.96 -44.95
CA ARG A 836 22.48 -38.75 -43.80
C ARG A 836 22.42 -40.08 -43.01
N SER A 837 22.20 -40.19 -41.70
CA SER A 837 21.19 -39.58 -40.82
C SER A 837 21.47 -39.94 -39.33
N SER A 838 21.09 -39.08 -38.36
CA SER A 838 20.68 -39.50 -36.99
C SER A 838 20.19 -38.31 -36.13
N ILE A 839 18.93 -37.88 -36.27
CA ILE A 839 18.23 -37.07 -35.24
C ILE A 839 16.77 -37.54 -35.23
N SER A 840 16.49 -38.63 -34.50
CA SER A 840 15.13 -39.12 -34.22
C SER A 840 15.07 -40.15 -33.08
N ARG A 841 16.14 -40.33 -32.27
CA ARG A 841 16.17 -41.36 -31.21
C ARG A 841 16.05 -40.84 -29.77
N GLY A 842 16.16 -39.53 -29.53
CA GLY A 842 16.20 -39.00 -28.16
C GLY A 842 14.85 -38.82 -27.47
N THR A 843 13.74 -38.71 -28.21
CA THR A 843 12.43 -38.37 -27.61
C THR A 843 11.64 -39.57 -27.10
N ASP A 844 11.89 -40.76 -27.65
CA ASP A 844 11.18 -41.98 -27.25
C ASP A 844 11.84 -42.67 -26.05
N GLU A 845 13.17 -42.55 -25.89
CA GLU A 845 13.90 -43.04 -24.72
C GLU A 845 13.48 -42.28 -23.44
N LEU A 846 13.38 -40.95 -23.52
CA LEU A 846 12.94 -40.10 -22.40
C LEU A 846 11.49 -40.38 -21.96
N ARG A 847 10.60 -40.72 -22.90
CA ARG A 847 9.21 -41.08 -22.56
C ARG A 847 9.15 -42.44 -21.85
N SER A 848 9.92 -43.42 -22.31
CA SER A 848 9.98 -44.74 -21.69
C SER A 848 10.57 -44.73 -20.26
N GLU A 849 11.53 -43.84 -20.00
CA GLU A 849 12.16 -43.69 -18.69
C GLU A 849 11.23 -43.00 -17.67
N MET A 850 10.42 -42.03 -18.12
CA MET A 850 9.37 -41.41 -17.31
C MET A 850 8.23 -42.36 -16.95
N GLU A 851 7.83 -43.26 -17.85
CA GLU A 851 6.82 -44.27 -17.55
C GLU A 851 7.34 -45.31 -16.54
N ARG A 852 8.62 -45.68 -16.62
CA ARG A 852 9.25 -46.59 -15.67
C ARG A 852 9.33 -46.00 -14.26
N LEU A 853 9.71 -44.72 -14.15
CA LEU A 853 9.75 -44.01 -12.86
C LEU A 853 8.36 -43.85 -12.23
N ARG A 854 7.31 -43.66 -13.06
CA ARG A 854 5.92 -43.63 -12.56
C ARG A 854 5.48 -44.97 -11.96
N GLN A 855 5.90 -46.08 -12.55
CA GLN A 855 5.60 -47.42 -12.03
C GLN A 855 6.33 -47.69 -10.71
N GLU A 856 7.62 -47.33 -10.60
CA GLU A 856 8.39 -47.47 -9.35
C GLU A 856 7.79 -46.65 -8.19
N VAL A 857 7.31 -45.43 -8.47
CA VAL A 857 6.67 -44.59 -7.44
C VAL A 857 5.30 -45.15 -7.01
N GLN A 858 4.57 -45.83 -7.90
CA GLN A 858 3.32 -46.50 -7.53
C GLN A 858 3.58 -47.77 -6.69
N GLU A 859 4.63 -48.54 -6.97
CA GLU A 859 5.02 -49.70 -6.16
C GLU A 859 5.51 -49.29 -4.76
N LEU A 860 6.24 -48.18 -4.64
CA LEU A 860 6.66 -47.63 -3.34
C LEU A 860 5.47 -47.16 -2.49
N ARG A 861 4.39 -46.66 -3.11
CA ARG A 861 3.16 -46.27 -2.41
C ARG A 861 2.31 -47.47 -2.00
N ALA A 862 2.36 -48.58 -2.74
CA ALA A 862 1.66 -49.81 -2.38
C ALA A 862 2.32 -50.54 -1.19
N ASN A 863 3.62 -50.38 -0.99
CA ASN A 863 4.40 -51.05 0.07
C ASN A 863 4.44 -50.32 1.43
N GLN A 864 3.74 -49.19 1.62
CA GLN A 864 3.69 -48.45 2.89
C GLN A 864 2.32 -48.50 3.59
N SER A 865 1.71 -49.68 3.69
CA SER A 865 0.55 -49.91 4.57
C SER A 865 0.94 -50.85 5.73
N ILE A 866 1.32 -50.27 6.86
CA ILE A 866 1.35 -50.96 8.17
C ILE A 866 0.22 -50.37 9.02
N PRO A 867 -0.70 -51.18 9.59
CA PRO A 867 -1.74 -50.70 10.48
C PRO A 867 -1.17 -50.45 11.88
N GLN A 868 -1.44 -49.28 12.47
CA GLN A 868 -1.18 -49.03 13.89
C GLN A 868 -2.46 -49.23 14.70
N ASP A 869 -2.44 -50.28 15.51
CA ASP A 869 -3.37 -50.57 16.59
C ASP A 869 -3.32 -49.51 17.70
N ALA A 870 -4.45 -49.33 18.38
CA ALA A 870 -4.64 -48.45 19.53
C ALA A 870 -3.86 -48.94 20.78
N PRO A 871 -3.35 -48.03 21.64
CA PRO A 871 -2.68 -48.43 22.87
C PRO A 871 -3.67 -48.76 24.00
N PRO A 872 -3.37 -49.76 24.86
CA PRO A 872 -4.21 -50.13 25.99
C PRO A 872 -4.01 -49.19 27.17
N GLY A 873 -5.11 -48.86 27.87
CA GLY A 873 -5.05 -48.29 29.21
C GLY A 873 -4.71 -49.35 30.25
N TYR A 874 -4.05 -48.95 31.35
CA TYR A 874 -4.25 -49.39 32.74
C TYR A 874 -3.16 -48.76 33.65
N GLN A 875 -3.53 -47.71 34.39
CA GLN A 875 -3.69 -47.67 35.86
C GLN A 875 -3.79 -46.22 36.34
#